data_AF-A0A8C7YBY8-F1
#
_entry.id   AF-A0A8C7YBY8-F1
#
_cell.length_a   1.000
_cell.length_b   1.000
_cell.length_c   1.000
_cell.angle_alpha   90.00
_cell.angle_beta   90.00
_cell.angle_gamma   90.00
#
_symmetry.space_group_name_H-M   'P 1'
#
loop_
_entity.id
_entity.type
_entity.pdbx_description
1 polymer ?
#
loop_
_entity_poly.entity_id
_entity_poly.type
_entity_poly.pdbx_seq_one_letter_code
_entity_poly.pdbx_strand_id
1 'polypeptide(L)'
;MCRNVSHLSSFSPFFSGCAIIRPPRDGGIRYRGLTQEQIRSVQILPVDYEIEYICRGNRVIVGPKVRKCLANGTWTDMTLPSTCLLLCPRVWTSLENGRVTANPPGPPVEGTALHYSCHAGFILEGRNISHCTKLGKWDAPKPTCLVENDQCDPGEATKLLYDLLYTEPIKIVLMPGCSGVSTLVAEAARMWNLIVLSYGSSSPALSNRQRFPTFFRTHPSATLHNPTRVRLFQKWKWTRIATIQQTTEVFTSTLDDLEQRVKEAGIEISVRQSFLTDPAVAVKNLKRQDARIIVGLFYETEARKVFCEVYKEKLYGKKYVWFLIGWYADNWFKIKDPAINCTAENMAEAVEGHVTTEIVMLNPETVRGVSNMTSQDFLAALMSRLGGKNPEETGGFQEAPLAYDAVWALALALNKTVAPLKARGRRLEDFNYNNHDITSEIYRALNTSSFEGVSGQVVFDAQGSRMAMTLIEQLQGGSYKKIGYYDSSQKNLSWFGNDVWIGAGPPADRTVVIEEYRFLSQKLFAAVSVFAGLGILLGIVCLTFNIYNGNVRYIQNSQPYLNNMTAVGCMMALAAVFPLGIDGHHVHRSQFPVVCQFRLWLLGLGFSLAYGSMFTKIWWVHTLFTKKDEKKEKKKQPLEPWKLYATVGVLLGIDFLSLVIWQGVDPLHITVEKFTKEAPKKDLDVLVQPLLEHCSSEKMNTWLGVVYGYKGLLLLLGIFLAYETKSVSTEKINDHRAVGMAIYNVAVLCLITAPVTMILSSQQDASFAFASLAIVFSAYITLVVLFVPKMRRLITRGEWQSEQQDTLKTGSSTNNNDEEKSRQLERENRELQKIIQEVKTNSSALDRTLECSLIPQEGIFHLLARWQCNGHVGLLYSPSMRKWMINSSVKAKCEDVILKPCPSTANQHKRPKMKSSGFQNKVKNLNFF
;
A
#
# COMPACT_ATOMS: atom_id res chain seq x y z
N MET A 1 106.18 52.99 -72.52
CA MET A 1 107.54 53.27 -72.00
C MET A 1 108.21 51.98 -71.58
N CYS A 2 109.54 51.92 -71.61
CA CYS A 2 110.39 50.76 -71.27
C CYS A 2 110.22 50.35 -69.77
N ARG A 3 110.67 49.20 -69.26
CA ARG A 3 111.80 48.31 -69.64
C ARG A 3 111.48 46.81 -69.43
N ASN A 4 112.42 45.96 -69.84
CA ASN A 4 112.38 44.49 -69.82
C ASN A 4 113.60 43.93 -69.03
N VAL A 5 113.65 42.61 -68.75
CA VAL A 5 114.82 41.80 -68.28
C VAL A 5 115.15 41.95 -66.76
N SER A 6 115.40 40.92 -65.92
CA SER A 6 115.57 39.44 -66.05
C SER A 6 115.41 38.66 -64.71
N HIS A 7 114.99 37.38 -64.77
CA HIS A 7 115.33 36.15 -63.99
C HIS A 7 115.64 36.22 -62.46
N LEU A 8 115.35 35.21 -61.59
CA LEU A 8 115.42 33.74 -61.74
C LEU A 8 114.39 32.96 -60.88
N SER A 9 113.99 31.78 -61.38
CA SER A 9 113.53 30.53 -60.72
C SER A 9 113.11 30.48 -59.23
N SER A 10 111.88 30.01 -59.00
CA SER A 10 111.67 28.77 -58.22
C SER A 10 110.40 28.03 -58.69
N PHE A 11 110.52 26.71 -58.93
CA PHE A 11 109.39 25.84 -59.24
C PHE A 11 108.70 25.43 -57.93
N SER A 12 107.38 25.60 -57.84
CA SER A 12 106.57 24.96 -56.79
C SER A 12 105.25 24.48 -57.41
N PRO A 13 104.92 23.17 -57.32
CA PRO A 13 103.67 22.66 -57.84
C PRO A 13 102.54 22.96 -56.86
N PHE A 14 101.58 23.80 -57.27
CA PHE A 14 100.29 23.85 -56.61
C PHE A 14 99.57 22.51 -56.86
N PHE A 15 99.57 21.62 -55.86
CA PHE A 15 98.73 20.43 -55.86
C PHE A 15 97.25 20.84 -55.79
N SER A 16 96.60 20.92 -56.95
CA SER A 16 95.15 21.14 -57.05
C SER A 16 94.40 19.83 -56.81
N GLY A 17 93.97 19.61 -55.57
CA GLY A 17 93.21 18.44 -55.16
C GLY A 17 92.83 18.49 -53.68
N CYS A 18 91.97 17.57 -53.24
CA CYS A 18 91.37 17.60 -51.91
C CYS A 18 91.97 16.54 -50.98
N ALA A 19 92.20 16.91 -49.72
CA ALA A 19 92.67 15.97 -48.69
C ALA A 19 91.61 14.89 -48.36
N ILE A 20 92.08 13.70 -47.99
CA ILE A 20 91.23 12.58 -47.57
C ILE A 20 90.39 12.95 -46.33
N ILE A 21 89.09 12.69 -46.39
CA ILE A 21 88.19 12.85 -45.23
C ILE A 21 88.24 11.60 -44.35
N ARG A 22 88.42 11.79 -43.05
CA ARG A 22 88.33 10.69 -42.07
C ARG A 22 86.88 10.17 -41.99
N PRO A 23 86.64 8.86 -41.99
CA PRO A 23 85.29 8.32 -41.89
C PRO A 23 84.62 8.69 -40.56
N PRO A 24 83.31 8.98 -40.54
CA PRO A 24 82.58 9.26 -39.30
C PRO A 24 82.50 8.00 -38.42
N ARG A 25 82.48 8.16 -37.09
CA ARG A 25 82.50 7.04 -36.11
C ARG A 25 81.47 5.94 -36.40
N ASP A 26 80.25 6.34 -36.78
CA ASP A 26 79.11 5.44 -37.00
C ASP A 26 78.90 5.03 -38.47
N GLY A 27 79.90 5.28 -39.32
CA GLY A 27 79.81 5.03 -40.76
C GLY A 27 81.17 4.74 -41.41
N GLY A 28 81.25 5.05 -42.70
CA GLY A 28 82.41 4.92 -43.56
C GLY A 28 82.30 5.84 -44.75
N ILE A 29 83.37 5.95 -45.53
CA ILE A 29 83.41 6.68 -46.79
C ILE A 29 83.94 5.72 -47.86
N ARG A 30 83.16 5.54 -48.93
CA ARG A 30 83.57 4.79 -50.12
C ARG A 30 84.21 5.75 -51.11
N TYR A 31 85.51 5.57 -51.29
CA TYR A 31 86.29 6.20 -52.35
C TYR A 31 86.09 5.38 -53.62
N ARG A 32 85.51 5.98 -54.67
CA ARG A 32 85.12 5.25 -55.89
C ARG A 32 86.34 4.87 -56.73
N GLY A 33 86.72 3.60 -56.72
CA GLY A 33 87.81 3.05 -57.54
C GLY A 33 89.15 2.87 -56.81
N LEU A 34 89.23 3.10 -55.50
CA LEU A 34 90.43 2.85 -54.68
C LEU A 34 90.23 1.70 -53.69
N THR A 35 91.26 0.88 -53.49
CA THR A 35 91.28 -0.16 -52.44
C THR A 35 91.65 0.42 -51.07
N GLN A 36 91.33 -0.31 -50.00
CA GLN A 36 91.62 0.10 -48.62
C GLN A 36 93.11 0.35 -48.34
N GLU A 37 94.00 -0.28 -49.12
CA GLU A 37 95.44 -0.11 -49.04
C GLU A 37 95.90 1.14 -49.78
N GLN A 38 95.38 1.39 -51.00
CA GLN A 38 95.63 2.61 -51.77
C GLN A 38 95.14 3.88 -51.03
N ILE A 39 94.03 3.79 -50.30
CA ILE A 39 93.49 4.88 -49.47
C ILE A 39 94.45 5.27 -48.32
N ARG A 40 95.36 4.38 -47.90
CA ARG A 40 96.36 4.68 -46.85
C ARG A 40 97.61 5.37 -47.38
N SER A 41 97.92 5.26 -48.67
CA SER A 41 99.10 5.88 -49.31
C SER A 41 98.80 7.21 -50.00
N VAL A 42 97.56 7.45 -50.43
CA VAL A 42 97.13 8.71 -51.05
C VAL A 42 96.89 9.76 -49.97
N GLN A 43 97.39 10.99 -50.16
CA GLN A 43 97.07 12.14 -49.29
C GLN A 43 96.12 13.16 -49.94
N ILE A 44 96.15 13.27 -51.27
CA ILE A 44 95.41 14.26 -52.05
C ILE A 44 94.69 13.54 -53.21
N LEU A 45 93.40 13.82 -53.39
CA LEU A 45 92.55 13.28 -54.46
C LEU A 45 92.33 14.33 -55.56
N PRO A 46 92.19 13.93 -56.84
CA PRO A 46 92.07 14.88 -57.94
C PRO A 46 90.76 15.67 -57.89
N VAL A 47 90.73 16.81 -58.60
CA VAL A 47 89.52 17.59 -58.84
C VAL A 47 88.44 16.72 -59.51
N ASP A 48 87.18 17.01 -59.22
CA ASP A 48 85.97 16.25 -59.60
C ASP A 48 85.83 14.83 -59.03
N TYR A 49 86.81 14.34 -58.24
CA TYR A 49 86.72 13.04 -57.58
C TYR A 49 85.53 12.96 -56.61
N GLU A 50 84.78 11.86 -56.67
CA GLU A 50 83.60 11.63 -55.85
C GLU A 50 83.86 10.67 -54.68
N ILE A 51 83.39 11.06 -53.50
CA ILE A 51 83.31 10.20 -52.31
C ILE A 51 81.86 10.02 -51.88
N GLU A 52 81.51 8.81 -51.46
CA GLU A 52 80.16 8.46 -51.02
C GLU A 52 80.19 8.03 -49.55
N TYR A 53 79.44 8.73 -48.70
CA TYR A 53 79.24 8.31 -47.31
C TYR A 53 78.38 7.05 -47.26
N ILE A 54 78.67 6.16 -46.31
CA ILE A 54 77.94 4.91 -46.07
C ILE A 54 77.75 4.74 -44.56
N CYS A 55 76.54 4.43 -44.11
CA CYS A 55 76.27 4.12 -42.70
C CYS A 55 76.38 2.63 -42.40
N ARG A 56 76.65 2.29 -41.14
CA ARG A 56 76.68 0.90 -40.66
C ARG A 56 75.31 0.48 -40.11
N GLY A 57 74.87 -0.73 -40.44
CA GLY A 57 73.59 -1.28 -40.00
C GLY A 57 72.38 -0.51 -40.53
N ASN A 58 71.29 -0.47 -39.77
CA ASN A 58 70.00 0.13 -40.18
C ASN A 58 69.96 1.67 -40.05
N ARG A 59 71.13 2.33 -40.14
CA ARG A 59 71.26 3.80 -40.04
C ARG A 59 71.15 4.45 -41.42
N VAL A 60 70.59 5.65 -41.46
CA VAL A 60 70.39 6.44 -42.69
C VAL A 60 71.28 7.68 -42.64
N ILE A 61 71.78 8.09 -43.81
CA ILE A 61 72.58 9.31 -43.97
C ILE A 61 71.66 10.52 -43.98
N VAL A 62 71.95 11.49 -43.12
CA VAL A 62 71.33 12.83 -43.14
C VAL A 62 72.40 13.84 -43.53
N GLY A 63 72.11 14.66 -44.54
CA GLY A 63 73.09 15.54 -45.19
C GLY A 63 73.60 14.99 -46.55
N PRO A 64 74.60 15.65 -47.16
CA PRO A 64 75.11 15.30 -48.48
C PRO A 64 75.67 13.86 -48.53
N LYS A 65 75.02 12.98 -49.30
CA LYS A 65 75.45 11.58 -49.42
C LYS A 65 76.76 11.43 -50.23
N VAL A 66 76.90 12.22 -51.28
CA VAL A 66 78.08 12.26 -52.15
C VAL A 66 78.70 13.65 -52.06
N ARG A 67 80.03 13.74 -52.02
CA ARG A 67 80.77 15.01 -52.15
C ARG A 67 81.77 14.92 -53.29
N LYS A 68 81.96 16.03 -54.01
CA LYS A 68 82.94 16.18 -55.10
C LYS A 68 84.11 17.04 -54.64
N CYS A 69 85.31 16.75 -55.12
CA CYS A 69 86.48 17.61 -54.93
C CYS A 69 86.45 18.83 -55.88
N LEU A 70 86.63 20.03 -55.35
CA LEU A 70 86.66 21.28 -56.12
C LEU A 70 88.11 21.74 -56.40
N ALA A 71 88.29 22.54 -57.46
CA ALA A 71 89.60 23.06 -57.88
C ALA A 71 90.32 23.93 -56.82
N ASN A 72 89.59 24.44 -55.83
CA ASN A 72 90.14 25.19 -54.69
C ASN A 72 90.65 24.28 -53.54
N GLY A 73 90.65 22.95 -53.71
CA GLY A 73 91.10 21.98 -52.71
C GLY A 73 90.08 21.64 -51.62
N THR A 74 88.83 22.13 -51.71
CA THR A 74 87.76 21.81 -50.76
C THR A 74 86.71 20.87 -51.36
N TRP A 75 85.94 20.19 -50.50
CA TRP A 75 84.83 19.32 -50.92
C TRP A 75 83.53 20.13 -51.06
N THR A 76 82.63 19.71 -51.94
CA THR A 76 81.26 20.27 -52.00
C THR A 76 80.53 20.08 -50.68
N ASP A 77 79.63 21.03 -50.37
CA ASP A 77 78.71 20.96 -49.23
C ASP A 77 79.37 20.77 -47.86
N MET A 78 80.62 21.23 -47.71
CA MET A 78 81.37 21.17 -46.45
C MET A 78 80.67 21.83 -45.26
N THR A 79 79.77 22.79 -45.51
CA THR A 79 78.95 23.47 -44.51
C THR A 79 77.83 22.59 -43.93
N LEU A 80 77.45 21.50 -44.59
CA LEU A 80 76.39 20.58 -44.17
C LEU A 80 76.98 19.23 -43.72
N PRO A 81 77.00 18.89 -42.42
CA PRO A 81 77.62 17.66 -41.94
C PRO A 81 76.79 16.42 -42.33
N SER A 82 77.43 15.43 -42.94
CA SER A 82 76.82 14.13 -43.26
C SER A 82 76.90 13.19 -42.05
N THR A 83 75.77 12.86 -41.43
CA THR A 83 75.68 12.05 -40.20
C THR A 83 74.88 10.77 -40.39
N CYS A 84 75.13 9.75 -39.56
CA CYS A 84 74.50 8.43 -39.63
C CYS A 84 73.56 8.20 -38.45
N LEU A 85 72.26 8.46 -38.66
CA LEU A 85 71.23 8.42 -37.61
C LEU A 85 70.37 7.16 -37.72
N LEU A 86 69.84 6.68 -36.58
CA LEU A 86 68.87 5.58 -36.56
C LEU A 86 67.49 6.07 -37.00
N LEU A 87 66.78 5.23 -37.76
CA LEU A 87 65.41 5.49 -38.20
C LEU A 87 64.40 5.01 -37.14
N CYS A 88 63.41 5.82 -36.80
CA CYS A 88 62.25 5.41 -36.01
C CYS A 88 61.12 4.82 -36.89
N PRO A 89 60.23 3.98 -36.33
CA PRO A 89 59.11 3.39 -37.07
C PRO A 89 58.19 4.43 -37.72
N ARG A 90 57.97 4.33 -39.04
CA ARG A 90 57.19 5.29 -39.82
C ARG A 90 55.69 5.32 -39.50
N VAL A 91 55.12 4.32 -38.82
CA VAL A 91 53.68 4.26 -38.51
C VAL A 91 53.19 5.35 -37.53
N TRP A 92 54.12 6.06 -36.88
CA TRP A 92 53.84 7.29 -36.12
C TRP A 92 53.73 8.54 -37.01
N THR A 93 54.24 8.53 -38.25
CA THR A 93 54.23 9.71 -39.15
C THR A 93 52.88 9.98 -39.82
N SER A 94 51.83 9.25 -39.44
CA SER A 94 50.45 9.38 -39.90
C SER A 94 49.50 9.20 -38.73
N LEU A 95 48.46 10.03 -38.64
CA LEU A 95 47.45 9.98 -37.57
C LEU A 95 46.07 9.84 -38.22
N GLU A 96 45.27 8.90 -37.73
CA GLU A 96 43.87 8.77 -38.17
C GLU A 96 43.05 9.91 -37.57
N ASN A 97 42.18 10.51 -38.38
CA ASN A 97 41.38 11.69 -38.02
C ASN A 97 42.22 12.89 -37.52
N GLY A 98 43.47 13.01 -38.01
CA GLY A 98 44.36 14.11 -37.62
C GLY A 98 45.54 14.33 -38.58
N ARG A 99 46.31 15.37 -38.31
CA ARG A 99 47.51 15.76 -39.05
C ARG A 99 48.76 15.63 -38.17
N VAL A 100 49.83 15.11 -38.77
CA VAL A 100 51.17 15.01 -38.18
C VAL A 100 52.12 15.94 -38.90
N THR A 101 52.95 16.68 -38.14
CA THR A 101 54.03 17.52 -38.71
C THR A 101 55.37 17.15 -38.08
N ALA A 102 56.35 16.81 -38.91
CA ALA A 102 57.69 16.42 -38.48
C ALA A 102 58.65 17.62 -38.42
N ASN A 103 59.44 17.70 -37.37
CA ASN A 103 60.46 18.73 -37.16
C ASN A 103 61.80 18.09 -36.71
N PRO A 104 62.90 18.21 -37.49
CA PRO A 104 62.97 18.81 -38.82
C PRO A 104 62.17 18.01 -39.87
N PRO A 105 61.76 18.62 -41.00
CA PRO A 105 61.08 17.90 -42.08
C PRO A 105 61.99 16.86 -42.73
N GLY A 106 61.52 15.62 -42.85
CA GLY A 106 62.29 14.53 -43.46
C GLY A 106 61.89 13.13 -42.96
N PRO A 107 62.71 12.10 -43.24
CA PRO A 107 62.51 10.78 -42.66
C PRO A 107 62.66 10.82 -41.12
N PRO A 108 61.87 10.05 -40.35
CA PRO A 108 61.92 10.08 -38.90
C PRO A 108 63.21 9.43 -38.39
N VAL A 109 64.19 10.26 -38.03
CA VAL A 109 65.52 9.87 -37.53
C VAL A 109 65.74 10.35 -36.10
N GLU A 110 66.78 9.84 -35.41
CA GLU A 110 67.21 10.32 -34.08
C GLU A 110 67.14 11.85 -33.97
N GLY A 111 66.42 12.35 -32.94
CA GLY A 111 66.20 13.77 -32.71
C GLY A 111 64.98 14.38 -33.39
N THR A 112 64.31 13.67 -34.31
CA THR A 112 63.06 14.15 -34.94
C THR A 112 61.93 14.20 -33.91
N ALA A 113 61.21 15.32 -33.86
CA ALA A 113 59.96 15.47 -33.15
C ALA A 113 58.77 15.38 -34.13
N LEU A 114 57.76 14.59 -33.79
CA LEU A 114 56.46 14.60 -34.47
C LEU A 114 55.46 15.35 -33.60
N HIS A 115 54.81 16.36 -34.16
CA HIS A 115 53.70 17.07 -33.53
C HIS A 115 52.38 16.56 -34.11
N TYR A 116 51.40 16.33 -33.24
CA TYR A 116 50.10 15.76 -33.57
C TYR A 116 48.98 16.77 -33.35
N SER A 117 47.99 16.77 -34.24
CA SER A 117 46.80 17.61 -34.18
C SER A 117 45.61 16.83 -34.74
N CYS A 118 44.42 16.95 -34.16
CA CYS A 118 43.22 16.29 -34.68
C CYS A 118 42.45 17.18 -35.67
N HIS A 119 41.60 16.56 -36.49
CA HIS A 119 40.61 17.27 -37.30
C HIS A 119 39.44 17.76 -36.43
N ALA A 120 38.60 18.65 -36.97
CA ALA A 120 37.44 19.17 -36.25
C ALA A 120 36.47 18.03 -35.83
N GLY A 121 35.88 18.15 -34.65
CA GLY A 121 35.07 17.09 -34.03
C GLY A 121 35.88 15.94 -33.39
N PHE A 122 37.21 16.06 -33.30
CA PHE A 122 38.07 15.06 -32.64
C PHE A 122 39.02 15.68 -31.60
N ILE A 123 39.17 14.99 -30.47
CA ILE A 123 40.05 15.33 -29.36
C ILE A 123 41.28 14.40 -29.39
N LEU A 124 42.48 14.96 -29.17
CA LEU A 124 43.72 14.18 -29.12
C LEU A 124 43.88 13.52 -27.75
N GLU A 125 43.81 12.19 -27.72
CA GLU A 125 44.18 11.38 -26.57
C GLU A 125 45.65 10.94 -26.68
N GLY A 126 46.44 11.24 -25.64
CA GLY A 126 47.88 10.97 -25.59
C GLY A 126 48.73 12.25 -25.69
N ARG A 127 50.04 12.11 -25.91
CA ARG A 127 50.92 13.28 -26.08
C ARG A 127 50.75 13.89 -27.47
N ASN A 128 50.67 15.22 -27.51
CA ASN A 128 50.73 16.01 -28.74
C ASN A 128 52.11 16.04 -29.41
N ILE A 129 53.16 15.52 -28.77
CA ILE A 129 54.52 15.42 -29.31
C ILE A 129 55.14 14.04 -28.97
N SER A 130 55.83 13.44 -29.94
CA SER A 130 56.71 12.28 -29.72
C SER A 130 58.09 12.49 -30.35
N HIS A 131 59.14 12.13 -29.63
CA HIS A 131 60.55 12.27 -30.03
C HIS A 131 61.18 10.94 -30.42
N CYS A 132 61.95 10.93 -31.51
CA CYS A 132 62.74 9.77 -31.92
C CYS A 132 64.03 9.69 -31.09
N THR A 133 64.14 8.69 -30.24
CA THR A 133 65.28 8.48 -29.33
C THR A 133 66.52 7.94 -30.05
N LYS A 134 67.68 8.01 -29.37
CA LYS A 134 68.96 7.43 -29.82
C LYS A 134 68.95 5.91 -30.05
N LEU A 135 67.87 5.23 -29.67
CA LEU A 135 67.69 3.79 -29.86
C LEU A 135 66.83 3.46 -31.10
N GLY A 136 66.45 4.46 -31.92
CA GLY A 136 65.54 4.26 -33.05
C GLY A 136 64.11 3.90 -32.64
N LYS A 137 63.69 4.35 -31.45
CA LYS A 137 62.33 4.16 -30.91
C LYS A 137 61.71 5.49 -30.53
N TRP A 138 60.38 5.60 -30.63
CA TRP A 138 59.62 6.73 -30.09
C TRP A 138 59.62 6.69 -28.56
N ASP A 139 59.71 7.85 -27.92
CA ASP A 139 59.65 8.02 -26.46
C ASP A 139 58.24 7.86 -25.87
N ALA A 140 57.22 8.02 -26.71
CA ALA A 140 55.80 7.99 -26.35
C ALA A 140 55.00 7.03 -27.27
N PRO A 141 53.92 6.41 -26.75
CA PRO A 141 52.96 5.73 -27.60
C PRO A 141 52.34 6.69 -28.62
N LYS A 142 51.91 6.17 -29.76
CA LYS A 142 51.23 6.95 -30.79
C LYS A 142 49.89 7.46 -30.22
N PRO A 143 49.59 8.76 -30.28
CA PRO A 143 48.30 9.29 -29.82
C PRO A 143 47.19 8.92 -30.81
N THR A 144 45.95 9.11 -30.37
CA THR A 144 44.73 8.78 -31.12
C THR A 144 43.76 9.95 -31.08
N CYS A 145 43.06 10.20 -32.19
CA CYS A 145 42.01 11.21 -32.26
C CYS A 145 40.66 10.54 -31.98
N LEU A 146 40.10 10.78 -30.79
CA LEU A 146 38.78 10.31 -30.38
C LEU A 146 37.71 11.31 -30.82
N VAL A 147 36.50 10.85 -31.13
CA VAL A 147 35.37 11.74 -31.42
C VAL A 147 35.03 12.57 -30.18
N GLU A 148 34.73 13.86 -30.37
CA GLU A 148 34.27 14.75 -29.30
C GLU A 148 32.94 14.24 -28.70
N ASN A 149 32.81 14.32 -27.38
CA ASN A 149 31.76 13.60 -26.64
C ASN A 149 30.42 14.34 -26.68
N ASP A 150 29.34 13.67 -27.10
CA ASP A 150 27.98 14.20 -27.13
C ASP A 150 27.35 14.37 -25.74
N GLN A 151 27.96 13.78 -24.70
CA GLN A 151 27.48 13.76 -23.31
C GLN A 151 26.04 13.27 -23.15
N CYS A 152 25.52 12.47 -24.10
CA CYS A 152 24.12 12.07 -24.19
C CYS A 152 23.13 13.25 -24.43
N ASP A 153 23.63 14.46 -24.70
CA ASP A 153 22.83 15.68 -24.86
C ASP A 153 22.47 15.95 -26.34
N PRO A 154 21.18 16.16 -26.68
CA PRO A 154 20.77 16.46 -28.05
C PRO A 154 21.35 17.76 -28.64
N GLY A 155 21.67 18.75 -27.81
CA GLY A 155 22.24 20.03 -28.24
C GLY A 155 23.68 19.88 -28.73
N GLU A 156 24.56 19.34 -27.89
CA GLU A 156 25.95 19.03 -28.29
C GLU A 156 25.98 17.99 -29.43
N ALA A 157 25.13 16.96 -29.38
CA ALA A 157 25.02 16.00 -30.48
C ALA A 157 24.61 16.65 -31.82
N THR A 158 23.77 17.70 -31.80
CA THR A 158 23.42 18.44 -33.02
C THR A 158 24.66 19.10 -33.61
N LYS A 159 25.43 19.84 -32.80
CA LYS A 159 26.66 20.51 -33.22
C LYS A 159 27.64 19.51 -33.84
N LEU A 160 27.91 18.41 -33.14
CA LEU A 160 28.80 17.34 -33.59
C LEU A 160 28.32 16.66 -34.88
N LEU A 161 27.01 16.46 -35.04
CA LEU A 161 26.44 15.91 -36.28
C LEU A 161 26.71 16.83 -37.47
N TYR A 162 26.55 18.15 -37.32
CA TYR A 162 26.86 19.10 -38.40
C TYR A 162 28.36 19.14 -38.69
N ASP A 163 29.21 19.23 -37.66
CA ASP A 163 30.67 19.22 -37.83
C ASP A 163 31.14 17.93 -38.54
N LEU A 164 30.55 16.77 -38.24
CA LEU A 164 30.83 15.52 -38.94
C LEU A 164 30.28 15.50 -40.37
N LEU A 165 29.05 15.97 -40.64
CA LEU A 165 28.46 15.86 -41.99
C LEU A 165 29.08 16.83 -43.01
N TYR A 166 29.54 18.00 -42.57
CA TYR A 166 30.11 19.05 -43.44
C TYR A 166 31.64 19.02 -43.55
N THR A 167 32.33 18.07 -42.89
CA THR A 167 33.77 17.83 -43.04
C THR A 167 34.08 16.57 -43.82
N GLU A 168 35.20 16.56 -44.56
CA GLU A 168 35.76 15.31 -45.10
C GLU A 168 36.32 14.43 -43.97
N PRO A 169 36.35 13.09 -44.12
CA PRO A 169 35.83 12.30 -45.25
C PRO A 169 34.29 12.17 -45.23
N ILE A 170 33.68 11.71 -46.31
CA ILE A 170 32.24 11.38 -46.36
C ILE A 170 31.95 10.20 -45.43
N LYS A 171 30.84 10.26 -44.68
CA LYS A 171 30.40 9.20 -43.75
C LYS A 171 29.27 8.38 -44.39
N ILE A 172 29.30 7.05 -44.25
CA ILE A 172 28.29 6.14 -44.85
C ILE A 172 27.20 5.74 -43.85
N VAL A 173 27.53 5.66 -42.56
CA VAL A 173 26.63 5.25 -41.47
C VAL A 173 26.90 6.12 -40.24
N LEU A 174 25.85 6.43 -39.48
CA LEU A 174 25.94 7.09 -38.18
C LEU A 174 25.61 6.08 -37.06
N MET A 175 26.38 6.10 -35.97
CA MET A 175 26.21 5.16 -34.84
C MET A 175 26.01 5.90 -33.51
N PRO A 176 24.83 6.49 -33.27
CA PRO A 176 24.53 7.17 -32.00
C PRO A 176 24.29 6.16 -30.87
N GLY A 177 24.78 6.47 -29.67
CA GLY A 177 24.59 5.65 -28.48
C GLY A 177 23.23 5.89 -27.81
N CYS A 178 23.08 7.06 -27.18
CA CYS A 178 21.93 7.40 -26.35
C CYS A 178 20.59 7.50 -27.10
N SER A 179 19.48 7.22 -26.41
CA SER A 179 18.12 7.31 -26.98
C SER A 179 17.77 8.72 -27.49
N GLY A 180 17.96 9.77 -26.69
CA GLY A 180 17.60 11.15 -27.10
C GLY A 180 18.37 11.61 -28.33
N VAL A 181 19.69 11.36 -28.36
CA VAL A 181 20.56 11.61 -29.51
C VAL A 181 20.15 10.76 -30.72
N SER A 182 19.85 9.47 -30.51
CA SER A 182 19.45 8.56 -31.59
C SER A 182 18.14 8.99 -32.26
N THR A 183 17.15 9.49 -31.49
CA THR A 183 15.91 10.04 -32.04
C THR A 183 16.19 11.22 -32.96
N LEU A 184 16.99 12.19 -32.51
CA LEU A 184 17.40 13.36 -33.30
C LEU A 184 18.16 12.94 -34.57
N VAL A 185 19.21 12.13 -34.43
CA VAL A 185 20.08 11.69 -35.53
C VAL A 185 19.29 10.88 -36.56
N ALA A 186 18.39 9.99 -36.13
CA ALA A 186 17.55 9.19 -37.02
C ALA A 186 16.52 10.03 -37.78
N GLU A 187 15.94 11.06 -37.16
CA GLU A 187 14.98 11.96 -37.84
C GLU A 187 15.66 12.84 -38.89
N ALA A 188 16.91 13.25 -38.62
CA ALA A 188 17.74 14.04 -39.52
C ALA A 188 18.34 13.22 -40.67
N ALA A 189 18.83 12.01 -40.40
CA ALA A 189 19.62 11.18 -41.33
C ALA A 189 18.93 10.88 -42.67
N ARG A 190 17.58 10.83 -42.70
CA ARG A 190 16.80 10.65 -43.94
C ARG A 190 17.07 11.75 -44.98
N MET A 191 17.46 12.95 -44.55
CA MET A 191 17.75 14.09 -45.45
C MET A 191 19.09 13.93 -46.20
N TRP A 192 20.01 13.12 -45.66
CA TRP A 192 21.32 12.82 -46.27
C TRP A 192 21.41 11.37 -46.78
N ASN A 193 20.27 10.67 -46.92
CA ASN A 193 20.19 9.26 -47.27
C ASN A 193 21.09 8.35 -46.41
N LEU A 194 21.23 8.64 -45.11
CA LEU A 194 22.11 7.89 -44.22
C LEU A 194 21.38 6.77 -43.48
N ILE A 195 22.08 5.65 -43.30
CA ILE A 195 21.69 4.60 -42.36
C ILE A 195 22.15 5.00 -40.95
N VAL A 196 21.29 4.77 -39.96
CA VAL A 196 21.61 4.99 -38.55
C VAL A 196 21.57 3.64 -37.85
N LEU A 197 22.69 3.20 -37.28
CA LEU A 197 22.82 1.94 -36.54
C LEU A 197 23.19 2.22 -35.09
N SER A 198 22.20 2.34 -34.22
CA SER A 198 22.43 2.60 -32.80
C SER A 198 22.79 1.34 -32.02
N TYR A 199 23.76 1.44 -31.11
CA TYR A 199 24.18 0.33 -30.26
C TYR A 199 23.62 0.41 -28.82
N GLY A 200 22.97 1.51 -28.43
CA GLY A 200 22.52 1.75 -27.04
C GLY A 200 21.11 2.31 -26.88
N SER A 201 20.39 2.67 -27.95
CA SER A 201 19.09 3.32 -27.81
C SER A 201 17.93 2.32 -27.62
N SER A 202 17.31 2.35 -26.44
CA SER A 202 16.21 1.48 -26.05
C SER A 202 14.80 2.05 -26.32
N SER A 203 14.68 3.35 -26.65
CA SER A 203 13.38 4.05 -26.79
C SER A 203 12.39 3.32 -27.72
N PRO A 204 11.16 3.03 -27.26
CA PRO A 204 10.11 2.46 -28.11
C PRO A 204 9.77 3.33 -29.33
N ALA A 205 9.81 4.66 -29.19
CA ALA A 205 9.44 5.61 -30.26
C ALA A 205 10.25 5.39 -31.56
N LEU A 206 11.53 4.99 -31.44
CA LEU A 206 12.43 4.69 -32.56
C LEU A 206 11.97 3.51 -33.45
N SER A 207 11.01 2.70 -33.01
CA SER A 207 10.43 1.62 -33.81
C SER A 207 9.41 2.11 -34.86
N ASN A 208 9.05 3.39 -34.84
CA ASN A 208 8.15 3.98 -35.84
C ASN A 208 8.86 4.17 -37.19
N ARG A 209 8.70 3.18 -38.09
CA ARG A 209 9.24 3.19 -39.45
C ARG A 209 8.80 4.36 -40.34
N GLN A 210 7.68 5.02 -40.05
CA GLN A 210 7.25 6.21 -40.82
C GLN A 210 8.11 7.44 -40.49
N ARG A 211 8.54 7.58 -39.22
CA ARG A 211 9.46 8.64 -38.78
C ARG A 211 10.92 8.27 -39.02
N PHE A 212 11.28 7.00 -38.79
CA PHE A 212 12.66 6.50 -38.78
C PHE A 212 12.87 5.38 -39.83
N PRO A 213 12.82 5.69 -41.13
CA PRO A 213 12.85 4.67 -42.18
C PRO A 213 14.21 3.96 -42.29
N THR A 214 15.33 4.66 -42.04
CA THR A 214 16.70 4.13 -42.19
C THR A 214 17.38 3.72 -40.88
N PHE A 215 16.61 3.64 -39.79
CA PHE A 215 17.12 3.32 -38.45
C PHE A 215 17.20 1.80 -38.20
N PHE A 216 18.27 1.36 -37.56
CA PHE A 216 18.44 0.03 -36.99
C PHE A 216 19.11 0.13 -35.62
N ARG A 217 18.94 -0.89 -34.78
CA ARG A 217 19.65 -0.98 -33.51
C ARG A 217 19.92 -2.41 -33.05
N THR A 218 21.13 -2.64 -32.54
CA THR A 218 21.47 -3.90 -31.84
C THR A 218 20.98 -3.93 -30.41
N HIS A 219 20.74 -2.77 -29.79
CA HIS A 219 20.02 -2.69 -28.52
C HIS A 219 18.53 -3.05 -28.73
N PRO A 220 17.95 -4.02 -28.01
CA PRO A 220 16.52 -4.33 -28.13
C PRO A 220 15.63 -3.21 -27.53
N SER A 221 14.35 -3.16 -27.90
CA SER A 221 13.45 -2.12 -27.39
C SER A 221 13.02 -2.37 -25.94
N ALA A 222 12.81 -1.32 -25.15
CA ALA A 222 12.26 -1.39 -23.80
C ALA A 222 10.86 -2.05 -23.73
N THR A 223 10.09 -2.08 -24.83
CA THR A 223 8.82 -2.83 -24.90
C THR A 223 8.99 -4.34 -24.75
N LEU A 224 10.19 -4.88 -24.98
CA LEU A 224 10.47 -6.32 -24.88
C LEU A 224 10.28 -6.87 -23.45
N HIS A 225 10.38 -6.01 -22.43
CA HIS A 225 10.05 -6.38 -21.04
C HIS A 225 8.55 -6.64 -20.83
N ASN A 226 7.66 -6.01 -21.60
CA ASN A 226 6.22 -6.02 -21.34
C ASN A 226 5.56 -7.39 -21.60
N PRO A 227 5.83 -8.10 -22.71
CA PRO A 227 5.40 -9.50 -22.88
C PRO A 227 5.80 -10.40 -21.70
N THR A 228 7.02 -10.24 -21.17
CA THR A 228 7.53 -10.99 -20.01
C THR A 228 6.74 -10.68 -18.74
N ARG A 229 6.52 -9.39 -18.44
CA ARG A 229 5.72 -8.93 -17.29
C ARG A 229 4.28 -9.45 -17.37
N VAL A 230 3.63 -9.34 -18.52
CA VAL A 230 2.27 -9.88 -18.74
C VAL A 230 2.23 -11.39 -18.52
N ARG A 231 3.22 -12.14 -19.03
CA ARG A 231 3.31 -13.59 -18.82
C ARG A 231 3.48 -13.97 -17.34
N LEU A 232 4.26 -13.18 -16.60
CA LEU A 232 4.45 -13.33 -15.16
C LEU A 232 3.17 -13.04 -14.37
N PHE A 233 2.44 -11.97 -14.69
CA PHE A 233 1.15 -11.66 -14.05
C PHE A 233 0.14 -12.79 -14.26
N GLN A 234 0.08 -13.36 -15.46
CA GLN A 234 -0.75 -14.55 -15.76
C GLN A 234 -0.32 -15.77 -14.95
N LYS A 235 0.99 -16.02 -14.79
CA LYS A 235 1.53 -17.15 -14.01
C LYS A 235 1.09 -17.07 -12.54
N TRP A 236 1.15 -15.88 -11.95
CA TRP A 236 0.75 -15.63 -10.55
C TRP A 236 -0.73 -15.28 -10.38
N LYS A 237 -1.53 -15.32 -11.46
CA LYS A 237 -2.97 -15.03 -11.48
C LYS A 237 -3.33 -13.62 -10.96
N TRP A 238 -2.45 -12.64 -11.15
CA TRP A 238 -2.75 -11.26 -10.82
C TRP A 238 -3.57 -10.61 -11.94
N THR A 239 -4.65 -9.94 -11.56
CA THR A 239 -5.60 -9.29 -12.47
C THR A 239 -5.60 -7.77 -12.32
N ARG A 240 -5.03 -7.25 -11.23
CA ARG A 240 -4.95 -5.83 -10.91
C ARG A 240 -3.49 -5.43 -10.63
N ILE A 241 -3.01 -4.41 -11.32
CA ILE A 241 -1.67 -3.84 -11.12
C ILE A 241 -1.74 -2.33 -10.89
N ALA A 242 -0.61 -1.75 -10.47
CA ALA A 242 -0.37 -0.32 -10.41
C ALA A 242 0.97 0.01 -11.07
N THR A 243 1.12 1.24 -11.57
CA THR A 243 2.29 1.69 -12.32
C THR A 243 2.75 3.05 -11.83
N ILE A 244 4.07 3.23 -11.71
CA ILE A 244 4.71 4.50 -11.34
C ILE A 244 5.89 4.76 -12.28
N GLN A 245 5.87 5.91 -12.96
CA GLN A 245 6.90 6.28 -13.93
C GLN A 245 7.54 7.65 -13.65
N GLN A 246 8.81 7.78 -14.01
CA GLN A 246 9.44 9.08 -14.26
C GLN A 246 8.98 9.60 -15.63
N THR A 247 8.75 10.90 -15.75
CA THR A 247 8.19 11.53 -16.95
C THR A 247 9.27 11.73 -18.03
N THR A 248 9.66 10.64 -18.69
CA THR A 248 10.56 10.62 -19.85
C THR A 248 9.91 9.90 -21.04
N GLU A 249 10.37 10.18 -22.26
CA GLU A 249 9.83 9.58 -23.49
C GLU A 249 9.91 8.03 -23.47
N VAL A 250 11.05 7.50 -23.01
CA VAL A 250 11.31 6.05 -22.95
C VAL A 250 10.33 5.35 -22.03
N PHE A 251 10.11 5.85 -20.82
CA PHE A 251 9.21 5.20 -19.86
C PHE A 251 7.74 5.40 -20.22
N THR A 252 7.36 6.58 -20.71
CA THR A 252 5.98 6.87 -21.12
C THR A 252 5.53 5.93 -22.25
N SER A 253 6.32 5.83 -23.32
CA SER A 253 6.01 4.93 -24.44
C SER A 253 6.11 3.44 -24.07
N THR A 254 6.96 3.07 -23.09
CA THR A 254 6.99 1.71 -22.55
C THR A 254 5.73 1.39 -21.73
N LEU A 255 5.19 2.35 -21.00
CA LEU A 255 3.95 2.17 -20.22
C LEU A 255 2.72 2.12 -21.13
N ASP A 256 2.67 2.91 -22.20
CA ASP A 256 1.54 2.89 -23.13
C ASP A 256 1.45 1.55 -23.90
N ASP A 257 2.59 0.95 -24.30
CA ASP A 257 2.65 -0.43 -24.82
C ASP A 257 2.25 -1.47 -23.76
N LEU A 258 2.64 -1.29 -22.49
CA LEU A 258 2.22 -2.17 -21.41
C LEU A 258 0.70 -2.11 -21.20
N GLU A 259 0.11 -0.91 -21.20
CA GLU A 259 -1.33 -0.67 -21.02
C GLU A 259 -2.16 -1.37 -22.10
N GLN A 260 -1.72 -1.34 -23.37
CA GLN A 260 -2.35 -2.11 -24.44
C GLN A 260 -2.28 -3.62 -24.15
N ARG A 261 -1.10 -4.16 -23.82
CA ARG A 261 -0.90 -5.61 -23.65
C ARG A 261 -1.59 -6.19 -22.42
N VAL A 262 -1.66 -5.45 -21.30
CA VAL A 262 -2.38 -5.92 -20.10
C VAL A 262 -3.88 -5.95 -20.37
N LYS A 263 -4.42 -4.98 -21.11
CA LYS A 263 -5.83 -4.94 -21.53
C LYS A 263 -6.18 -6.13 -22.44
N GLU A 264 -5.33 -6.46 -23.41
CA GLU A 264 -5.46 -7.67 -24.24
C GLU A 264 -5.38 -8.97 -23.41
N ALA A 265 -4.66 -8.97 -22.29
CA ALA A 265 -4.53 -10.10 -21.37
C ALA A 265 -5.61 -10.17 -20.27
N GLY A 266 -6.57 -9.25 -20.23
CA GLY A 266 -7.62 -9.20 -19.20
C GLY A 266 -7.14 -8.71 -17.82
N ILE A 267 -6.06 -7.92 -17.79
CA ILE A 267 -5.42 -7.35 -16.59
C ILE A 267 -5.65 -5.83 -16.57
N GLU A 268 -6.08 -5.28 -15.43
CA GLU A 268 -6.42 -3.87 -15.26
C GLU A 268 -5.31 -3.09 -14.53
N ILE A 269 -4.95 -1.90 -15.06
CA ILE A 269 -4.14 -0.92 -14.34
C ILE A 269 -5.06 -0.08 -13.45
N SER A 270 -5.06 -0.38 -12.15
CA SER A 270 -5.92 0.32 -11.19
C SER A 270 -5.42 1.70 -10.77
N VAL A 271 -4.11 1.94 -10.86
CA VAL A 271 -3.49 3.22 -10.53
C VAL A 271 -2.31 3.46 -11.46
N ARG A 272 -2.33 4.58 -12.19
CA ARG A 272 -1.19 5.14 -12.93
C ARG A 272 -0.71 6.37 -12.17
N GLN A 273 0.58 6.42 -11.81
CA GLN A 273 1.22 7.59 -11.23
C GLN A 273 2.44 7.99 -12.07
N SER A 274 2.72 9.29 -12.12
CA SER A 274 3.91 9.83 -12.78
C SER A 274 4.51 10.94 -11.94
N PHE A 275 5.84 11.05 -11.95
CA PHE A 275 6.56 12.14 -11.32
C PHE A 275 7.65 12.69 -12.26
N LEU A 276 8.14 13.90 -11.98
CA LEU A 276 9.25 14.51 -12.70
C LEU A 276 10.52 14.52 -11.84
N THR A 277 10.41 15.01 -10.60
CA THR A 277 11.53 15.16 -9.65
C THR A 277 11.24 14.57 -8.27
N ASP A 278 10.08 14.87 -7.68
CA ASP A 278 9.65 14.37 -6.37
C ASP A 278 8.64 13.19 -6.49
N PRO A 279 8.98 11.99 -6.01
CA PRO A 279 8.07 10.83 -6.02
C PRO A 279 7.14 10.73 -4.79
N ALA A 280 7.30 11.55 -3.74
CA ALA A 280 6.63 11.34 -2.45
C ALA A 280 5.09 11.29 -2.55
N VAL A 281 4.49 12.22 -3.31
CA VAL A 281 3.03 12.25 -3.54
C VAL A 281 2.55 11.00 -4.29
N ALA A 282 3.33 10.53 -5.27
CA ALA A 282 3.01 9.33 -6.05
C ALA A 282 3.03 8.07 -5.17
N VAL A 283 4.07 7.88 -4.34
CA VAL A 283 4.18 6.75 -3.41
C VAL A 283 3.02 6.76 -2.39
N LYS A 284 2.69 7.93 -1.83
CA LYS A 284 1.57 8.09 -0.90
C LYS A 284 0.21 7.76 -1.54
N ASN A 285 0.03 8.09 -2.83
CA ASN A 285 -1.16 7.71 -3.58
C ASN A 285 -1.26 6.20 -3.84
N LEU A 286 -0.16 5.52 -4.17
CA LEU A 286 -0.14 4.06 -4.32
C LEU A 286 -0.61 3.37 -3.02
N LYS A 287 -0.06 3.78 -1.87
CA LYS A 287 -0.47 3.28 -0.55
C LYS A 287 -1.95 3.53 -0.26
N ARG A 288 -2.45 4.74 -0.54
CA ARG A 288 -3.87 5.12 -0.32
C ARG A 288 -4.85 4.25 -1.13
N GLN A 289 -4.40 3.66 -2.23
CA GLN A 289 -5.22 2.86 -3.16
C GLN A 289 -5.07 1.34 -2.98
N ASP A 290 -4.39 0.85 -1.92
CA ASP A 290 -4.05 -0.58 -1.69
C ASP A 290 -3.35 -1.20 -2.91
N ALA A 291 -2.44 -0.45 -3.55
CA ALA A 291 -1.65 -0.94 -4.67
C ALA A 291 -0.59 -1.95 -4.19
N ARG A 292 -0.73 -3.22 -4.60
CA ARG A 292 0.12 -4.34 -4.16
C ARG A 292 1.16 -4.76 -5.18
N ILE A 293 0.77 -4.90 -6.44
CA ILE A 293 1.65 -5.25 -7.54
C ILE A 293 2.01 -3.97 -8.29
N ILE A 294 3.25 -3.51 -8.18
CA ILE A 294 3.69 -2.19 -8.62
C ILE A 294 4.79 -2.33 -9.67
N VAL A 295 4.60 -1.70 -10.84
CA VAL A 295 5.63 -1.60 -11.90
C VAL A 295 6.29 -0.22 -11.84
N GLY A 296 7.59 -0.17 -11.55
CA GLY A 296 8.40 1.04 -11.51
C GLY A 296 9.21 1.24 -12.78
N LEU A 297 9.08 2.41 -13.40
CA LEU A 297 9.81 2.81 -14.62
C LEU A 297 10.49 4.17 -14.40
N PHE A 298 11.75 4.13 -13.96
CA PHE A 298 12.56 5.32 -13.65
C PHE A 298 14.05 4.99 -13.80
N TYR A 299 14.92 6.00 -13.78
CA TYR A 299 16.37 5.79 -13.72
C TYR A 299 16.84 5.47 -12.28
N GLU A 300 18.06 4.93 -12.14
CA GLU A 300 18.64 4.47 -10.87
C GLU A 300 18.69 5.57 -9.78
N THR A 301 18.99 6.80 -10.17
CA THR A 301 18.95 8.01 -9.32
C THR A 301 17.58 8.23 -8.70
N GLU A 302 16.53 8.03 -9.50
CA GLU A 302 15.16 8.21 -9.08
C GLU A 302 14.62 6.98 -8.34
N ALA A 303 15.15 5.79 -8.63
CA ALA A 303 14.89 4.58 -7.84
C ALA A 303 15.28 4.78 -6.36
N ARG A 304 16.46 5.35 -6.08
CA ARG A 304 16.89 5.65 -4.70
C ARG A 304 15.93 6.59 -3.98
N LYS A 305 15.43 7.64 -4.66
CA LYS A 305 14.44 8.57 -4.10
C LYS A 305 13.09 7.88 -3.84
N VAL A 306 12.58 7.13 -4.83
CA VAL A 306 11.32 6.37 -4.71
C VAL A 306 11.41 5.38 -3.54
N PHE A 307 12.46 4.56 -3.46
CA PHE A 307 12.57 3.54 -2.42
C PHE A 307 12.78 4.11 -1.01
N CYS A 308 13.41 5.28 -0.87
CA CYS A 308 13.46 5.98 0.41
C CYS A 308 12.06 6.45 0.88
N GLU A 309 11.19 6.92 -0.03
CA GLU A 309 9.79 7.24 0.31
C GLU A 309 8.94 5.98 0.55
N VAL A 310 9.17 4.90 -0.21
CA VAL A 310 8.53 3.58 0.01
C VAL A 310 8.85 3.02 1.39
N TYR A 311 10.08 3.17 1.88
CA TYR A 311 10.47 2.81 3.24
C TYR A 311 9.68 3.63 4.28
N LYS A 312 9.68 4.96 4.16
CA LYS A 312 8.95 5.87 5.08
C LYS A 312 7.46 5.57 5.13
N GLU A 313 6.84 5.27 3.99
CA GLU A 313 5.42 4.91 3.90
C GLU A 313 5.14 3.42 4.18
N LYS A 314 6.16 2.58 4.40
CA LYS A 314 6.03 1.12 4.62
C LYS A 314 5.28 0.38 3.50
N LEU A 315 5.59 0.73 2.24
CA LEU A 315 5.02 0.14 1.03
C LEU A 315 5.89 -1.02 0.49
N TYR A 316 6.38 -1.87 1.41
CA TYR A 316 7.32 -2.97 1.15
C TYR A 316 7.03 -4.19 2.04
N GLY A 317 7.76 -5.29 1.82
CA GLY A 317 7.59 -6.55 2.55
C GLY A 317 6.46 -7.42 2.01
N LYS A 318 6.01 -8.40 2.82
CA LYS A 318 5.12 -9.51 2.42
C LYS A 318 3.93 -9.18 1.52
N LYS A 319 3.32 -8.00 1.66
CA LYS A 319 2.06 -7.62 1.00
C LYS A 319 2.25 -6.98 -0.38
N TYR A 320 3.49 -6.66 -0.78
CA TYR A 320 3.80 -5.85 -1.95
C TYR A 320 4.84 -6.54 -2.85
N VAL A 321 4.74 -6.32 -4.16
CA VAL A 321 5.74 -6.76 -5.15
C VAL A 321 6.09 -5.59 -6.05
N TRP A 322 7.39 -5.34 -6.19
CA TRP A 322 7.94 -4.33 -7.08
C TRP A 322 8.55 -4.99 -8.31
N PHE A 323 8.16 -4.52 -9.50
CA PHE A 323 8.79 -4.82 -10.78
C PHE A 323 9.64 -3.64 -11.20
N LEU A 324 10.96 -3.86 -11.29
CA LEU A 324 11.92 -2.87 -11.76
C LEU A 324 12.53 -3.29 -13.10
N ILE A 325 13.41 -2.44 -13.62
CA ILE A 325 14.23 -2.72 -14.80
C ILE A 325 15.58 -3.24 -14.33
N GLY A 326 16.14 -4.26 -15.01
CA GLY A 326 17.33 -4.97 -14.53
C GLY A 326 18.70 -4.34 -14.83
N TRP A 327 18.78 -3.23 -15.56
CA TRP A 327 20.07 -2.63 -15.97
C TRP A 327 20.78 -1.82 -14.87
N TYR A 328 20.21 -1.72 -13.66
CA TYR A 328 20.89 -1.06 -12.54
C TYR A 328 22.12 -1.83 -12.08
N ALA A 329 23.14 -1.15 -11.56
CA ALA A 329 24.28 -1.81 -10.94
C ALA A 329 23.84 -2.70 -9.75
N ASP A 330 24.43 -3.89 -9.58
CA ASP A 330 24.05 -4.87 -8.54
C ASP A 330 23.94 -4.28 -7.11
N ASN A 331 24.73 -3.24 -6.84
CA ASN A 331 24.86 -2.57 -5.55
C ASN A 331 24.19 -1.17 -5.49
N TRP A 332 23.35 -0.79 -6.46
CA TRP A 332 22.78 0.57 -6.66
C TRP A 332 22.14 1.22 -5.41
N PHE A 333 21.57 0.40 -4.52
CA PHE A 333 20.89 0.81 -3.28
C PHE A 333 21.82 0.94 -2.07
N LYS A 334 23.08 0.48 -2.18
CA LYS A 334 24.13 0.61 -1.15
C LYS A 334 25.00 1.85 -1.37
N ILE A 335 24.92 2.48 -2.55
CA ILE A 335 25.65 3.70 -2.90
C ILE A 335 25.12 4.88 -2.06
N LYS A 336 26.03 5.65 -1.47
CA LYS A 336 25.69 6.83 -0.68
C LYS A 336 25.24 7.98 -1.58
N ASP A 337 23.96 8.32 -1.51
CA ASP A 337 23.35 9.40 -2.29
C ASP A 337 22.97 10.58 -1.35
N PRO A 338 23.50 11.81 -1.58
CA PRO A 338 23.20 12.97 -0.73
C PRO A 338 21.78 13.54 -0.92
N ALA A 339 21.02 13.08 -1.92
CA ALA A 339 19.65 13.53 -2.17
C ALA A 339 18.60 12.76 -1.35
N ILE A 340 18.99 11.74 -0.56
CA ILE A 340 18.08 10.93 0.25
C ILE A 340 18.45 10.94 1.74
N ASN A 341 17.45 10.81 2.61
CA ASN A 341 17.62 10.78 4.06
C ASN A 341 17.59 9.35 4.64
N CYS A 342 17.73 8.31 3.80
CA CYS A 342 17.65 6.90 4.20
C CYS A 342 19.04 6.25 4.27
N THR A 343 19.23 5.32 5.21
CA THR A 343 20.46 4.50 5.30
C THR A 343 20.43 3.35 4.29
N ALA A 344 21.59 2.79 3.96
CA ALA A 344 21.68 1.60 3.08
C ALA A 344 20.92 0.38 3.64
N GLU A 345 20.81 0.27 4.98
CA GLU A 345 20.04 -0.77 5.67
C GLU A 345 18.53 -0.60 5.43
N ASN A 346 18.00 0.61 5.64
CA ASN A 346 16.59 0.94 5.35
C ASN A 346 16.26 0.71 3.87
N MET A 347 17.20 1.07 2.98
CA MET A 347 17.04 0.86 1.54
C MET A 347 17.02 -0.64 1.20
N ALA A 348 17.95 -1.43 1.74
CA ALA A 348 18.00 -2.88 1.54
C ALA A 348 16.71 -3.58 2.00
N GLU A 349 16.16 -3.20 3.15
CA GLU A 349 14.87 -3.72 3.64
C GLU A 349 13.70 -3.36 2.69
N ALA A 350 13.71 -2.15 2.12
CA ALA A 350 12.65 -1.67 1.22
C ALA A 350 12.69 -2.29 -0.19
N VAL A 351 13.88 -2.68 -0.69
CA VAL A 351 14.02 -3.33 -2.00
C VAL A 351 13.98 -4.86 -1.95
N GLU A 352 14.02 -5.49 -0.79
CA GLU A 352 14.12 -6.96 -0.66
C GLU A 352 12.94 -7.68 -1.34
N GLY A 353 13.25 -8.74 -2.10
CA GLY A 353 12.27 -9.57 -2.79
C GLY A 353 11.67 -8.98 -4.08
N HIS A 354 12.10 -7.78 -4.51
CA HIS A 354 11.67 -7.21 -5.80
C HIS A 354 12.13 -8.06 -6.99
N VAL A 355 11.37 -7.99 -8.09
CA VAL A 355 11.63 -8.71 -9.34
C VAL A 355 12.15 -7.72 -10.39
N THR A 356 13.23 -8.09 -11.07
CA THR A 356 13.74 -7.34 -12.23
C THR A 356 13.42 -8.08 -13.52
N THR A 357 13.22 -7.31 -14.59
CA THR A 357 13.24 -7.83 -15.97
C THR A 357 14.35 -7.13 -16.73
N GLU A 358 15.30 -7.90 -17.24
CA GLU A 358 16.44 -7.43 -18.03
C GLU A 358 16.40 -8.09 -19.42
N ILE A 359 17.17 -7.59 -20.38
CA ILE A 359 17.30 -8.20 -21.70
C ILE A 359 18.70 -8.81 -21.80
N VAL A 360 18.81 -10.06 -22.26
CA VAL A 360 20.10 -10.75 -22.32
C VAL A 360 21.03 -10.07 -23.32
N MET A 361 22.04 -9.33 -22.83
CA MET A 361 23.02 -8.61 -23.66
C MET A 361 24.29 -9.41 -23.96
N LEU A 362 24.50 -10.55 -23.29
CA LEU A 362 25.65 -11.45 -23.47
C LEU A 362 25.15 -12.89 -23.59
N ASN A 363 25.64 -13.66 -24.57
CA ASN A 363 25.21 -15.05 -24.72
C ASN A 363 25.66 -15.88 -23.49
N PRO A 364 24.76 -16.52 -22.72
CA PRO A 364 25.14 -17.40 -21.62
C PRO A 364 25.77 -18.71 -22.09
N GLU A 365 25.55 -19.11 -23.35
CA GLU A 365 26.11 -20.33 -23.93
C GLU A 365 27.55 -20.10 -24.42
N THR A 366 28.40 -21.12 -24.28
CA THR A 366 29.82 -21.09 -24.68
C THR A 366 30.00 -21.37 -26.19
N VAL A 367 29.22 -20.69 -27.02
CA VAL A 367 29.27 -20.78 -28.49
C VAL A 367 30.30 -19.79 -29.04
N ARG A 368 31.01 -20.15 -30.12
CA ARG A 368 31.89 -19.23 -30.86
C ARG A 368 31.09 -18.47 -31.91
N GLY A 369 31.01 -17.15 -31.77
CA GLY A 369 30.36 -16.27 -32.74
C GLY A 369 31.19 -16.03 -34.01
N VAL A 370 30.73 -15.10 -34.85
CA VAL A 370 31.36 -14.76 -36.15
C VAL A 370 32.84 -14.32 -36.04
N SER A 371 33.24 -13.76 -34.89
CA SER A 371 34.63 -13.38 -34.58
C SER A 371 35.52 -14.54 -34.13
N ASN A 372 34.99 -15.77 -34.09
CA ASN A 372 35.62 -16.97 -33.51
C ASN A 372 35.92 -16.87 -32.00
N MET A 373 35.33 -15.89 -31.30
CA MET A 373 35.43 -15.69 -29.84
C MET A 373 34.16 -16.20 -29.13
N THR A 374 34.32 -16.64 -27.88
CA THR A 374 33.20 -16.87 -26.96
C THR A 374 32.88 -15.60 -26.14
N SER A 375 31.73 -15.60 -25.45
CA SER A 375 31.35 -14.56 -24.48
C SER A 375 32.44 -14.30 -23.43
N GLN A 376 33.06 -15.36 -22.89
CA GLN A 376 34.12 -15.24 -21.89
C GLN A 376 35.42 -14.69 -22.50
N ASP A 377 35.80 -15.15 -23.70
CA ASP A 377 36.98 -14.64 -24.43
C ASP A 377 36.86 -13.13 -24.67
N PHE A 378 35.66 -12.66 -25.07
CA PHE A 378 35.37 -11.23 -25.28
C PHE A 378 35.50 -10.42 -23.99
N LEU A 379 34.89 -10.86 -22.89
CA LEU A 379 34.96 -10.16 -21.60
C LEU A 379 36.41 -10.06 -21.10
N ALA A 380 37.20 -11.14 -21.20
CA ALA A 380 38.61 -11.12 -20.82
C ALA A 380 39.42 -10.12 -21.67
N ALA A 381 39.17 -10.08 -22.99
CA ALA A 381 39.80 -9.12 -23.89
C ALA A 381 39.37 -7.66 -23.60
N LEU A 382 38.11 -7.43 -23.25
CA LEU A 382 37.59 -6.11 -22.86
C LEU A 382 38.22 -5.62 -21.55
N MET A 383 38.22 -6.45 -20.50
CA MET A 383 38.85 -6.12 -19.21
C MET A 383 40.34 -5.83 -19.35
N SER A 384 41.05 -6.59 -20.19
CA SER A 384 42.47 -6.35 -20.50
C SER A 384 42.71 -4.98 -21.16
N ARG A 385 41.78 -4.49 -21.98
CA ARG A 385 41.86 -3.15 -22.61
C ARG A 385 41.47 -2.01 -21.68
N LEU A 386 40.59 -2.26 -20.70
CA LEU A 386 40.15 -1.26 -19.71
C LEU A 386 41.19 -0.95 -18.63
N GLY A 387 42.37 -1.58 -18.67
CA GLY A 387 43.52 -1.21 -17.84
C GLY A 387 43.34 -1.49 -16.34
N GLY A 388 42.46 -2.43 -15.97
CA GLY A 388 42.20 -2.80 -14.57
C GLY A 388 41.16 -1.96 -13.85
N LYS A 389 40.36 -1.13 -14.55
CA LYS A 389 39.14 -0.54 -13.98
C LYS A 389 38.13 -1.63 -13.61
N ASN A 390 37.43 -1.44 -12.50
CA ASN A 390 36.36 -2.35 -12.10
C ASN A 390 35.19 -2.29 -13.11
N PRO A 391 34.60 -3.44 -13.52
CA PRO A 391 33.43 -3.46 -14.39
C PRO A 391 32.25 -2.67 -13.80
N GLU A 392 32.04 -2.77 -12.48
CA GLU A 392 30.98 -2.06 -11.74
C GLU A 392 31.11 -0.53 -11.78
N GLU A 393 32.34 0.00 -11.92
CA GLU A 393 32.62 1.43 -12.02
C GLU A 393 32.66 1.92 -13.48
N THR A 394 32.58 1.00 -14.45
CA THR A 394 32.69 1.29 -15.88
C THR A 394 31.29 1.37 -16.48
N GLY A 395 30.74 2.59 -16.57
CA GLY A 395 29.44 2.82 -17.22
C GLY A 395 29.41 2.30 -18.65
N GLY A 396 28.30 1.63 -19.03
CA GLY A 396 28.12 1.04 -20.36
C GLY A 396 28.80 -0.33 -20.56
N PHE A 397 29.30 -0.98 -19.51
CA PHE A 397 30.00 -2.27 -19.63
C PHE A 397 29.10 -3.42 -20.10
N GLN A 398 27.83 -3.44 -19.70
CA GLN A 398 26.86 -4.48 -20.08
C GLN A 398 26.48 -4.39 -21.57
N GLU A 399 26.46 -3.18 -22.13
CA GLU A 399 26.10 -2.87 -23.51
C GLU A 399 27.27 -3.03 -24.49
N ALA A 400 28.51 -3.21 -24.01
CA ALA A 400 29.70 -3.37 -24.86
C ALA A 400 29.59 -4.48 -25.93
N PRO A 401 28.98 -5.66 -25.68
CA PRO A 401 28.71 -6.66 -26.72
C PRO A 401 27.79 -6.15 -27.84
N LEU A 402 26.83 -5.28 -27.52
CA LEU A 402 25.88 -4.72 -28.50
C LEU A 402 26.57 -3.77 -29.49
N ALA A 403 27.54 -2.99 -29.02
CA ALA A 403 28.39 -2.15 -29.86
C ALA A 403 29.34 -2.99 -30.72
N TYR A 404 29.92 -4.05 -30.16
CA TYR A 404 30.77 -5.00 -30.90
C TYR A 404 30.00 -5.67 -32.04
N ASP A 405 28.81 -6.20 -31.74
CA ASP A 405 27.96 -6.86 -32.72
C ASP A 405 27.33 -5.89 -33.73
N ALA A 406 27.14 -4.60 -33.37
CA ALA A 406 26.71 -3.58 -34.34
C ALA A 406 27.76 -3.36 -35.44
N VAL A 407 29.04 -3.28 -35.08
CA VAL A 407 30.13 -3.14 -36.06
C VAL A 407 30.24 -4.40 -36.94
N TRP A 408 30.05 -5.59 -36.37
CA TRP A 408 29.99 -6.84 -37.16
C TRP A 408 28.78 -6.90 -38.09
N ALA A 409 27.58 -6.53 -37.61
CA ALA A 409 26.38 -6.47 -38.44
C ALA A 409 26.57 -5.52 -39.64
N LEU A 410 27.18 -4.35 -39.40
CA LEU A 410 27.52 -3.41 -40.47
C LEU A 410 28.56 -3.98 -41.44
N ALA A 411 29.64 -4.59 -40.95
CA ALA A 411 30.68 -5.17 -41.81
C ALA A 411 30.14 -6.31 -42.69
N LEU A 412 29.30 -7.19 -42.12
CA LEU A 412 28.63 -8.26 -42.85
C LEU A 412 27.62 -7.73 -43.87
N ALA A 413 26.86 -6.68 -43.53
CA ALA A 413 25.94 -6.03 -44.46
C ALA A 413 26.67 -5.34 -45.62
N LEU A 414 27.73 -4.58 -45.34
CA LEU A 414 28.55 -3.93 -46.37
C LEU A 414 29.17 -4.97 -47.31
N ASN A 415 29.70 -6.08 -46.79
CA ASN A 415 30.19 -7.19 -47.62
C ASN A 415 29.08 -7.77 -48.53
N LYS A 416 27.87 -7.98 -47.99
CA LYS A 416 26.70 -8.43 -48.79
C LYS A 416 26.31 -7.44 -49.91
N THR A 417 26.53 -6.13 -49.75
CA THR A 417 26.19 -5.15 -50.81
C THR A 417 27.15 -5.15 -52.00
N VAL A 418 28.39 -5.66 -51.86
CA VAL A 418 29.42 -5.57 -52.91
C VAL A 418 28.97 -6.24 -54.22
N ALA A 419 28.38 -7.43 -54.15
CA ALA A 419 27.94 -8.15 -55.35
C ALA A 419 26.73 -7.49 -56.05
N PRO A 420 25.62 -7.13 -55.37
CA PRO A 420 24.53 -6.35 -55.96
C PRO A 420 24.95 -5.00 -56.56
N LEU A 421 25.84 -4.26 -55.89
CA LEU A 421 26.33 -2.96 -56.38
C LEU A 421 27.21 -3.13 -57.63
N LYS A 422 28.11 -4.12 -57.63
CA LYS A 422 28.95 -4.45 -58.80
C LYS A 422 28.09 -4.86 -60.01
N ALA A 423 27.00 -5.60 -59.79
CA ALA A 423 26.05 -5.95 -60.86
C ALA A 423 25.33 -4.73 -61.46
N ARG A 424 25.24 -3.60 -60.73
CA ARG A 424 24.72 -2.31 -61.22
C ARG A 424 25.82 -1.32 -61.62
N GLY A 425 27.08 -1.76 -61.72
CA GLY A 425 28.21 -0.93 -62.12
C GLY A 425 28.60 0.16 -61.10
N ARG A 426 28.27 0.00 -59.82
CA ARG A 426 28.63 0.96 -58.74
C ARG A 426 29.50 0.30 -57.67
N ARG A 427 30.26 1.12 -56.93
CA ARG A 427 31.05 0.72 -55.75
C ARG A 427 30.59 1.50 -54.52
N LEU A 428 30.99 1.03 -53.34
CA LEU A 428 30.75 1.74 -52.08
C LEU A 428 31.52 3.07 -51.99
N GLU A 429 32.65 3.18 -52.69
CA GLU A 429 33.45 4.40 -52.85
C GLU A 429 32.69 5.52 -53.58
N ASP A 430 31.72 5.16 -54.44
CA ASP A 430 30.93 6.12 -55.22
C ASP A 430 29.73 6.70 -54.41
N PHE A 431 29.75 6.56 -53.06
CA PHE A 431 28.70 7.04 -52.16
C PHE A 431 28.70 8.57 -52.01
N ASN A 432 27.50 9.16 -52.03
CA ASN A 432 27.26 10.55 -51.69
C ASN A 432 25.88 10.69 -51.01
N TYR A 433 25.69 11.76 -50.25
CA TYR A 433 24.46 11.99 -49.48
C TYR A 433 23.18 12.16 -50.31
N ASN A 434 23.27 12.30 -51.63
CA ASN A 434 22.12 12.37 -52.54
C ASN A 434 21.75 11.01 -53.15
N ASN A 435 22.55 9.95 -52.92
CA ASN A 435 22.45 8.67 -53.62
C ASN A 435 21.66 7.62 -52.82
N HIS A 436 20.34 7.61 -53.01
CA HIS A 436 19.44 6.66 -52.36
C HIS A 436 19.71 5.18 -52.71
N ASP A 437 20.24 4.87 -53.90
CA ASP A 437 20.37 3.47 -54.36
C ASP A 437 21.32 2.66 -53.48
N ILE A 438 22.47 3.23 -53.11
CA ILE A 438 23.46 2.57 -52.25
C ILE A 438 22.88 2.34 -50.86
N THR A 439 22.23 3.36 -50.29
CA THR A 439 21.51 3.29 -49.01
C THR A 439 20.44 2.20 -49.02
N SER A 440 19.70 2.05 -50.13
CA SER A 440 18.65 1.02 -50.25
C SER A 440 19.22 -0.42 -50.27
N GLU A 441 20.41 -0.62 -50.84
CA GLU A 441 21.09 -1.92 -50.80
C GLU A 441 21.66 -2.20 -49.40
N ILE A 442 22.25 -1.21 -48.72
CA ILE A 442 22.72 -1.35 -47.33
C ILE A 442 21.53 -1.68 -46.40
N TYR A 443 20.40 -0.98 -46.56
CA TYR A 443 19.16 -1.27 -45.83
C TYR A 443 18.71 -2.72 -46.02
N ARG A 444 18.65 -3.21 -47.27
CA ARG A 444 18.27 -4.61 -47.56
C ARG A 444 19.27 -5.61 -46.98
N ALA A 445 20.56 -5.32 -47.04
CA ALA A 445 21.62 -6.17 -46.50
C ALA A 445 21.57 -6.27 -44.96
N LEU A 446 21.25 -5.17 -44.26
CA LEU A 446 21.03 -5.16 -42.81
C LEU A 446 19.75 -5.90 -42.43
N ASN A 447 18.64 -5.64 -43.11
CA ASN A 447 17.34 -6.30 -42.86
C ASN A 447 17.38 -7.83 -43.11
N THR A 448 18.33 -8.31 -43.91
CA THR A 448 18.57 -9.74 -44.17
C THR A 448 19.86 -10.25 -43.49
N SER A 449 20.40 -9.50 -42.51
CA SER A 449 21.53 -9.95 -41.70
C SER A 449 21.04 -10.82 -40.53
N SER A 450 21.75 -11.93 -40.34
CA SER A 450 21.47 -12.95 -39.32
C SER A 450 22.78 -13.69 -39.07
N PHE A 451 23.29 -13.65 -37.83
CA PHE A 451 24.54 -14.28 -37.43
C PHE A 451 24.61 -14.43 -35.91
N GLU A 452 25.46 -15.35 -35.43
CA GLU A 452 25.80 -15.46 -34.00
C GLU A 452 26.88 -14.42 -33.63
N GLY A 453 26.50 -13.47 -32.77
CA GLY A 453 27.38 -12.47 -32.17
C GLY A 453 27.83 -12.85 -30.76
N VAL A 454 28.58 -11.96 -30.11
CA VAL A 454 28.98 -12.12 -28.70
C VAL A 454 27.77 -11.99 -27.76
N SER A 455 26.81 -11.16 -28.13
CA SER A 455 25.53 -11.03 -27.47
C SER A 455 24.52 -12.13 -27.85
N GLY A 456 24.95 -13.15 -28.60
CA GLY A 456 24.13 -14.24 -29.14
C GLY A 456 23.57 -13.91 -30.53
N GLN A 457 22.57 -14.67 -30.97
CA GLN A 457 21.96 -14.50 -32.29
C GLN A 457 21.48 -13.05 -32.50
N VAL A 458 21.94 -12.43 -33.60
CA VAL A 458 21.57 -11.07 -34.01
C VAL A 458 20.63 -11.18 -35.20
N VAL A 459 19.37 -10.81 -34.98
CA VAL A 459 18.33 -10.69 -36.02
C VAL A 459 17.55 -9.40 -35.76
N PHE A 460 17.37 -8.60 -36.80
CA PHE A 460 16.53 -7.40 -36.77
C PHE A 460 15.09 -7.75 -37.15
N ASP A 461 14.13 -7.16 -36.43
CA ASP A 461 12.71 -7.22 -36.78
C ASP A 461 12.36 -6.23 -37.90
N ALA A 462 11.10 -6.27 -38.36
CA ALA A 462 10.59 -5.34 -39.37
C ALA A 462 10.65 -3.85 -38.92
N GLN A 463 10.72 -3.59 -37.61
CA GLN A 463 10.84 -2.25 -37.02
C GLN A 463 12.31 -1.79 -36.90
N GLY A 464 13.28 -2.65 -37.17
CA GLY A 464 14.72 -2.38 -37.10
C GLY A 464 15.33 -2.58 -35.71
N SER A 465 14.55 -3.10 -34.76
CA SER A 465 15.01 -3.46 -33.42
C SER A 465 15.53 -4.89 -33.42
N ARG A 466 16.53 -5.18 -32.59
CA ARG A 466 16.99 -6.56 -32.38
C ARG A 466 16.00 -7.38 -31.53
N MET A 467 15.77 -8.62 -31.92
CA MET A 467 15.07 -9.63 -31.11
C MET A 467 16.02 -10.27 -30.09
N ALA A 468 15.58 -10.46 -28.84
CA ALA A 468 16.36 -11.07 -27.76
C ALA A 468 15.48 -11.79 -26.73
N MET A 469 16.10 -12.61 -25.88
CA MET A 469 15.46 -13.19 -24.70
C MET A 469 15.45 -12.20 -23.53
N THR A 470 14.42 -12.27 -22.68
CA THR A 470 14.35 -11.51 -21.42
C THR A 470 14.86 -12.40 -20.28
N LEU A 471 15.72 -11.86 -19.43
CA LEU A 471 16.12 -12.46 -18.15
C LEU A 471 15.20 -11.96 -17.03
N ILE A 472 14.87 -12.83 -16.09
CA ILE A 472 14.06 -12.53 -14.91
C ILE A 472 14.92 -12.84 -13.68
N GLU A 473 15.09 -11.86 -12.81
CA GLU A 473 15.84 -12.03 -11.56
C GLU A 473 15.03 -11.52 -10.36
N GLN A 474 15.47 -11.91 -9.16
CA GLN A 474 14.90 -11.47 -7.89
C GLN A 474 16.04 -11.09 -6.94
N LEU A 475 15.88 -9.99 -6.19
CA LEU A 475 16.79 -9.66 -5.10
C LEU A 475 16.50 -10.55 -3.90
N GLN A 476 17.49 -11.34 -3.47
CA GLN A 476 17.41 -12.26 -2.33
C GLN A 476 18.63 -12.07 -1.42
N GLY A 477 18.42 -11.62 -0.19
CA GLY A 477 19.49 -11.35 0.78
C GLY A 477 20.48 -10.27 0.30
N GLY A 478 20.00 -9.27 -0.44
CA GLY A 478 20.85 -8.22 -1.01
C GLY A 478 21.79 -8.67 -2.15
N SER A 479 21.49 -9.79 -2.83
CA SER A 479 22.15 -10.30 -4.03
C SER A 479 21.10 -10.72 -5.07
N TYR A 480 21.29 -10.37 -6.35
CA TYR A 480 20.38 -10.83 -7.41
C TYR A 480 20.55 -12.32 -7.70
N LYS A 481 19.43 -13.01 -7.92
CA LYS A 481 19.36 -14.42 -8.32
C LYS A 481 18.52 -14.56 -9.57
N LYS A 482 19.07 -15.25 -10.58
CA LYS A 482 18.41 -15.57 -11.85
C LYS A 482 17.29 -16.59 -11.60
N ILE A 483 16.07 -16.24 -12.00
CA ILE A 483 14.85 -17.02 -11.75
C ILE A 483 14.38 -17.76 -13.02
N GLY A 484 14.60 -17.17 -14.20
CA GLY A 484 14.23 -17.79 -15.46
C GLY A 484 14.46 -16.89 -16.68
N TYR A 485 14.18 -17.42 -17.87
CA TYR A 485 14.24 -16.69 -19.13
C TYR A 485 12.89 -16.74 -19.86
N TYR A 486 12.59 -15.70 -20.63
CA TYR A 486 11.42 -15.66 -21.49
C TYR A 486 11.80 -15.31 -22.93
N ASP A 487 11.39 -16.16 -23.87
CA ASP A 487 11.46 -15.88 -25.31
C ASP A 487 10.10 -15.36 -25.77
N SER A 488 10.07 -14.10 -26.21
CA SER A 488 8.88 -13.44 -26.73
C SER A 488 8.39 -14.02 -28.07
N SER A 489 9.28 -14.60 -28.88
CA SER A 489 8.96 -15.16 -30.19
C SER A 489 8.29 -16.53 -30.07
N GLN A 490 8.86 -17.42 -29.26
CA GLN A 490 8.32 -18.76 -28.98
C GLN A 490 7.25 -18.76 -27.87
N LYS A 491 7.07 -17.66 -27.14
CA LYS A 491 6.23 -17.54 -25.93
C LYS A 491 6.61 -18.53 -24.82
N ASN A 492 7.86 -18.98 -24.83
CA ASN A 492 8.38 -19.99 -23.91
C ASN A 492 8.94 -19.32 -22.64
N LEU A 493 8.60 -19.87 -21.47
CA LEU A 493 9.07 -19.41 -20.16
C LEU A 493 9.83 -20.54 -19.48
N SER A 494 11.16 -20.46 -19.45
CA SER A 494 11.99 -21.34 -18.62
C SER A 494 12.02 -20.81 -17.19
N TRP A 495 11.96 -21.71 -16.20
CA TRP A 495 11.91 -21.35 -14.79
C TRP A 495 12.77 -22.29 -13.95
N PHE A 496 13.59 -21.74 -13.07
CA PHE A 496 14.51 -22.52 -12.23
C PHE A 496 13.90 -22.94 -10.88
N GLY A 497 12.79 -22.33 -10.46
CA GLY A 497 12.07 -22.73 -9.22
C GLY A 497 12.79 -22.33 -7.93
N ASN A 498 13.65 -21.31 -8.00
CA ASN A 498 14.42 -20.73 -6.90
C ASN A 498 13.88 -19.35 -6.46
N ASP A 499 12.63 -19.02 -6.80
CA ASP A 499 11.98 -17.79 -6.33
C ASP A 499 11.56 -17.91 -4.86
N VAL A 500 11.95 -16.92 -4.05
CA VAL A 500 11.74 -16.89 -2.61
C VAL A 500 10.79 -15.74 -2.26
N TRP A 501 9.70 -16.06 -1.57
CA TRP A 501 8.69 -15.09 -1.16
C TRP A 501 8.61 -15.01 0.38
N ILE A 502 8.23 -13.86 0.91
CA ILE A 502 8.05 -13.65 2.36
C ILE A 502 6.70 -14.27 2.79
N GLY A 503 6.57 -15.59 2.68
CA GLY A 503 5.34 -16.33 2.94
C GLY A 503 5.29 -17.68 2.22
N ALA A 504 4.09 -18.28 2.17
CA ALA A 504 3.87 -19.56 1.48
C ALA A 504 3.84 -19.46 -0.06
N GLY A 505 4.00 -18.25 -0.61
CA GLY A 505 3.91 -17.96 -2.04
C GLY A 505 3.83 -16.45 -2.31
N PRO A 506 3.66 -16.04 -3.57
CA PRO A 506 3.48 -14.64 -3.96
C PRO A 506 2.20 -14.04 -3.34
N PRO A 507 2.19 -12.72 -3.02
CA PRO A 507 1.01 -12.07 -2.46
C PRO A 507 -0.14 -11.94 -3.46
N ALA A 508 -1.35 -11.74 -2.94
CA ALA A 508 -2.54 -11.46 -3.74
C ALA A 508 -2.56 -10.02 -4.27
N ASP A 509 -3.22 -9.80 -5.41
CA ASP A 509 -3.30 -8.49 -6.10
C ASP A 509 -4.17 -7.44 -5.37
N ARG A 510 -4.94 -7.86 -4.37
CA ARG A 510 -5.83 -7.03 -3.55
C ARG A 510 -5.99 -7.61 -2.15
N THR A 511 -6.49 -6.81 -1.21
CA THR A 511 -7.07 -7.32 0.05
C THR A 511 -8.20 -8.31 -0.24
N VAL A 512 -8.05 -9.56 0.22
CA VAL A 512 -9.16 -10.52 0.22
C VAL A 512 -10.16 -10.11 1.29
N VAL A 513 -11.44 -10.04 0.97
CA VAL A 513 -12.50 -9.77 1.96
C VAL A 513 -13.14 -11.10 2.36
N ILE A 514 -13.08 -11.45 3.63
CA ILE A 514 -13.82 -12.60 4.19
C ILE A 514 -15.05 -12.07 4.92
N GLU A 515 -16.22 -12.59 4.57
CA GLU A 515 -17.46 -12.31 5.27
C GLU A 515 -17.56 -13.19 6.53
N GLU A 516 -17.74 -12.57 7.70
CA GLU A 516 -17.83 -13.27 9.00
C GLU A 516 -19.13 -12.88 9.72
N TYR A 517 -19.90 -13.86 10.17
CA TYR A 517 -21.18 -13.61 10.84
C TYR A 517 -20.97 -13.38 12.34
N ARG A 518 -21.60 -12.32 12.86
CA ARG A 518 -21.69 -12.06 14.30
C ARG A 518 -22.87 -12.81 14.88
N PHE A 519 -22.63 -13.48 16.01
CA PHE A 519 -23.56 -14.35 16.71
C PHE A 519 -23.67 -13.92 18.18
N LEU A 520 -24.76 -14.33 18.83
CA LEU A 520 -25.01 -14.04 20.24
C LEU A 520 -23.97 -14.76 21.13
N SER A 521 -23.53 -14.11 22.19
CA SER A 521 -22.63 -14.71 23.18
C SER A 521 -23.27 -15.93 23.83
N GLN A 522 -22.78 -17.13 23.50
CA GLN A 522 -23.30 -18.41 24.00
C GLN A 522 -23.32 -18.50 25.53
N LYS A 523 -22.39 -17.81 26.21
CA LYS A 523 -22.35 -17.70 27.68
C LYS A 523 -23.54 -16.89 28.22
N LEU A 524 -23.90 -15.79 27.55
CA LEU A 524 -25.05 -14.96 27.90
C LEU A 524 -26.36 -15.71 27.62
N PHE A 525 -26.48 -16.34 26.46
CA PHE A 525 -27.65 -17.14 26.07
C PHE A 525 -27.92 -18.29 27.06
N ALA A 526 -26.90 -19.07 27.41
CA ALA A 526 -27.02 -20.16 28.38
C ALA A 526 -27.45 -19.66 29.77
N ALA A 527 -26.81 -18.61 30.29
CA ALA A 527 -27.13 -18.06 31.61
C ALA A 527 -28.59 -17.57 31.70
N VAL A 528 -29.01 -16.79 30.71
CA VAL A 528 -30.38 -16.24 30.64
C VAL A 528 -31.43 -17.35 30.45
N SER A 529 -31.12 -18.37 29.65
CA SER A 529 -31.99 -19.53 29.44
C SER A 529 -32.22 -20.35 30.72
N VAL A 530 -31.21 -20.49 31.58
CA VAL A 530 -31.36 -21.15 32.89
C VAL A 530 -32.31 -20.36 33.80
N PHE A 531 -32.19 -19.02 33.86
CA PHE A 531 -33.13 -18.19 34.62
C PHE A 531 -34.56 -18.26 34.08
N ALA A 532 -34.74 -18.28 32.75
CA ALA A 532 -36.06 -18.47 32.15
C ALA A 532 -36.68 -19.84 32.52
N GLY A 533 -35.89 -20.92 32.46
CA GLY A 533 -36.31 -22.26 32.85
C GLY A 533 -36.71 -22.38 34.33
N LEU A 534 -35.91 -21.80 35.24
CA LEU A 534 -36.25 -21.74 36.67
C LEU A 534 -37.55 -20.95 36.92
N GLY A 535 -37.79 -19.88 36.15
CA GLY A 535 -39.04 -19.11 36.21
C GLY A 535 -40.27 -19.90 35.77
N ILE A 536 -40.13 -20.74 34.73
CA ILE A 536 -41.20 -21.63 34.27
C ILE A 536 -41.51 -22.68 35.34
N LEU A 537 -40.49 -23.29 35.95
CA LEU A 537 -40.67 -24.22 37.07
C LEU A 537 -41.39 -23.56 38.26
N LEU A 538 -41.02 -22.33 38.63
CA LEU A 538 -41.73 -21.55 39.65
C LEU A 538 -43.19 -21.28 39.26
N GLY A 539 -43.45 -20.96 37.99
CA GLY A 539 -44.79 -20.79 37.44
C GLY A 539 -45.66 -22.04 37.57
N ILE A 540 -45.09 -23.22 37.27
CA ILE A 540 -45.75 -24.52 37.43
C ILE A 540 -46.09 -24.78 38.91
N VAL A 541 -45.15 -24.54 39.83
CA VAL A 541 -45.37 -24.71 41.28
C VAL A 541 -46.48 -23.78 41.80
N CYS A 542 -46.48 -22.51 41.39
CA CYS A 542 -47.54 -21.56 41.75
C CYS A 542 -48.91 -21.97 41.19
N LEU A 543 -48.94 -22.50 39.95
CA LEU A 543 -50.16 -22.96 39.30
C LEU A 543 -50.73 -24.22 39.98
N THR A 544 -49.90 -25.24 40.25
CA THR A 544 -50.34 -26.47 40.93
C THR A 544 -50.81 -26.18 42.36
N PHE A 545 -50.11 -25.32 43.10
CA PHE A 545 -50.55 -24.87 44.43
C PHE A 545 -51.94 -24.22 44.40
N ASN A 546 -52.19 -23.34 43.43
CA ASN A 546 -53.46 -22.60 43.32
C ASN A 546 -54.63 -23.48 42.84
N ILE A 547 -54.36 -24.51 42.02
CA ILE A 547 -55.35 -25.51 41.62
C ILE A 547 -55.68 -26.44 42.80
N TYR A 548 -54.66 -27.02 43.45
CA TYR A 548 -54.85 -27.97 44.55
C TYR A 548 -55.63 -27.37 45.72
N ASN A 549 -55.30 -26.13 46.11
CA ASN A 549 -55.98 -25.42 47.19
C ASN A 549 -57.20 -24.60 46.74
N GLY A 550 -57.71 -24.82 45.52
CA GLY A 550 -58.81 -24.06 44.91
C GLY A 550 -60.14 -24.11 45.68
N ASN A 551 -60.33 -25.11 46.54
CA ASN A 551 -61.51 -25.25 47.40
C ASN A 551 -61.47 -24.37 48.66
N VAL A 552 -60.32 -23.77 49.01
CA VAL A 552 -60.19 -22.93 50.20
C VAL A 552 -60.84 -21.56 49.95
N ARG A 553 -61.78 -21.16 50.82
CA ARG A 553 -62.55 -19.89 50.72
C ARG A 553 -61.68 -18.64 50.50
N TYR A 554 -60.48 -18.59 51.11
CA TYR A 554 -59.52 -17.51 50.90
C TYR A 554 -59.00 -17.42 49.45
N ILE A 555 -58.71 -18.57 48.82
CA ILE A 555 -58.28 -18.65 47.42
C ILE A 555 -59.45 -18.38 46.47
N GLN A 556 -60.64 -18.90 46.76
CA GLN A 556 -61.87 -18.61 45.98
C GLN A 556 -62.16 -17.11 45.91
N ASN A 557 -62.06 -16.39 47.05
CA ASN A 557 -62.20 -14.94 47.11
C ASN A 557 -61.11 -14.17 46.32
N SER A 558 -60.02 -14.84 45.90
CA SER A 558 -58.95 -14.24 45.09
C SER A 558 -59.12 -14.46 43.57
N GLN A 559 -60.25 -15.04 43.12
CA GLN A 559 -60.55 -15.37 41.72
C GLN A 559 -59.48 -16.30 41.11
N PRO A 560 -59.44 -17.59 41.50
CA PRO A 560 -58.31 -18.49 41.23
C PRO A 560 -58.05 -18.71 39.73
N TYR A 561 -59.10 -18.79 38.91
CA TYR A 561 -58.96 -18.97 37.46
C TYR A 561 -58.26 -17.80 36.75
N LEU A 562 -58.48 -16.55 37.17
CA LEU A 562 -57.77 -15.39 36.60
C LEU A 562 -56.28 -15.43 36.99
N ASN A 563 -55.96 -15.85 38.22
CA ASN A 563 -54.57 -16.06 38.65
C ASN A 563 -53.91 -17.20 37.87
N ASN A 564 -54.65 -18.27 37.55
CA ASN A 564 -54.15 -19.36 36.69
C ASN A 564 -53.81 -18.83 35.28
N MET A 565 -54.67 -17.99 34.69
CA MET A 565 -54.38 -17.32 33.42
C MET A 565 -53.15 -16.42 33.53
N THR A 566 -52.98 -15.68 34.64
CA THR A 566 -51.74 -14.90 34.88
C THR A 566 -50.49 -15.78 34.88
N ALA A 567 -50.52 -16.91 35.61
CA ALA A 567 -49.40 -17.83 35.69
C ALA A 567 -49.05 -18.45 34.33
N VAL A 568 -50.05 -18.87 33.55
CA VAL A 568 -49.85 -19.40 32.19
C VAL A 568 -49.26 -18.33 31.26
N GLY A 569 -49.77 -17.10 31.31
CA GLY A 569 -49.21 -15.99 30.53
C GLY A 569 -47.75 -15.68 30.89
N CYS A 570 -47.40 -15.69 32.17
CA CYS A 570 -46.01 -15.54 32.62
C CYS A 570 -45.11 -16.68 32.13
N MET A 571 -45.58 -17.94 32.14
CA MET A 571 -44.81 -19.07 31.60
C MET A 571 -44.61 -18.96 30.07
N MET A 572 -45.63 -18.52 29.32
CA MET A 572 -45.50 -18.26 27.88
C MET A 572 -44.52 -17.12 27.58
N ALA A 573 -44.56 -16.03 28.35
CA ALA A 573 -43.62 -14.93 28.20
C ALA A 573 -42.17 -15.36 28.50
N LEU A 574 -41.94 -16.15 29.56
CA LEU A 574 -40.63 -16.73 29.87
C LEU A 574 -40.16 -17.70 28.77
N ALA A 575 -41.07 -18.47 28.16
CA ALA A 575 -40.74 -19.33 27.03
C ALA A 575 -40.36 -18.56 25.75
N ALA A 576 -40.71 -17.27 25.62
CA ALA A 576 -40.27 -16.42 24.51
C ALA A 576 -38.75 -16.13 24.52
N VAL A 577 -38.09 -16.28 25.68
CA VAL A 577 -36.65 -16.01 25.85
C VAL A 577 -35.78 -16.98 25.04
N PHE A 578 -36.20 -18.25 24.91
CA PHE A 578 -35.46 -19.24 24.13
C PHE A 578 -35.39 -18.89 22.62
N PRO A 579 -36.50 -18.71 21.88
CA PRO A 579 -36.42 -18.35 20.47
C PRO A 579 -35.82 -16.97 20.24
N LEU A 580 -35.89 -16.04 21.20
CA LEU A 580 -35.21 -14.73 21.11
C LEU A 580 -33.69 -14.86 21.02
N GLY A 581 -33.08 -15.86 21.67
CA GLY A 581 -31.64 -16.08 21.66
C GLY A 581 -31.14 -17.10 20.61
N ILE A 582 -32.05 -17.83 19.96
CA ILE A 582 -31.71 -18.71 18.82
C ILE A 582 -31.36 -17.84 17.60
N ASP A 583 -30.09 -17.85 17.22
CA ASP A 583 -29.52 -17.17 16.06
C ASP A 583 -29.11 -18.16 14.94
N GLY A 584 -28.51 -17.67 13.85
CA GLY A 584 -28.04 -18.48 12.72
C GLY A 584 -26.92 -19.48 13.06
N HIS A 585 -26.34 -19.42 14.27
CA HIS A 585 -25.41 -20.43 14.77
C HIS A 585 -26.14 -21.73 15.18
N HIS A 586 -27.39 -21.62 15.61
CA HIS A 586 -28.19 -22.74 16.12
C HIS A 586 -29.13 -23.34 15.08
N VAL A 587 -29.62 -22.55 14.13
CA VAL A 587 -30.69 -22.92 13.20
C VAL A 587 -30.32 -22.54 11.77
N HIS A 588 -30.54 -23.46 10.84
CA HIS A 588 -30.26 -23.24 9.43
C HIS A 588 -31.19 -22.15 8.83
N ARG A 589 -30.68 -21.37 7.87
CA ARG A 589 -31.38 -20.20 7.29
C ARG A 589 -32.81 -20.46 6.79
N SER A 590 -33.10 -21.68 6.32
CA SER A 590 -34.45 -22.06 5.88
C SER A 590 -35.49 -22.11 7.01
N GLN A 591 -35.05 -22.38 8.24
CA GLN A 591 -35.91 -22.49 9.43
C GLN A 591 -35.94 -21.19 10.25
N PHE A 592 -34.95 -20.31 10.07
CA PHE A 592 -34.82 -19.07 10.84
C PHE A 592 -36.04 -18.12 10.76
N PRO A 593 -36.74 -17.93 9.62
CA PRO A 593 -37.95 -17.11 9.57
C PRO A 593 -39.07 -17.66 10.47
N VAL A 594 -39.19 -18.99 10.59
CA VAL A 594 -40.18 -19.63 11.48
C VAL A 594 -39.87 -19.31 12.95
N VAL A 595 -38.58 -19.28 13.33
CA VAL A 595 -38.14 -18.84 14.65
C VAL A 595 -38.45 -17.35 14.87
N CYS A 596 -38.20 -16.49 13.87
CA CYS A 596 -38.55 -15.07 13.92
C CYS A 596 -40.04 -14.86 14.25
N GLN A 597 -40.93 -15.64 13.62
CA GLN A 597 -42.37 -15.61 13.90
C GLN A 597 -42.67 -16.05 15.33
N PHE A 598 -42.13 -17.18 15.74
CA PHE A 598 -42.43 -17.79 17.04
C PHE A 598 -42.10 -16.83 18.21
N ARG A 599 -41.05 -16.01 18.10
CA ARG A 599 -40.72 -14.93 19.05
C ARG A 599 -41.89 -13.96 19.30
N LEU A 600 -42.46 -13.40 18.22
CA LEU A 600 -43.54 -12.43 18.29
C LEU A 600 -44.82 -13.05 18.87
N TRP A 601 -45.14 -14.26 18.44
CA TRP A 601 -46.33 -14.99 18.87
C TRP A 601 -46.32 -15.34 20.37
N LEU A 602 -45.21 -15.89 20.88
CA LEU A 602 -45.06 -16.20 22.31
C LEU A 602 -45.11 -14.95 23.18
N LEU A 603 -44.34 -13.91 22.82
CA LEU A 603 -44.26 -12.69 23.61
C LEU A 603 -45.59 -11.93 23.62
N GLY A 604 -46.23 -11.78 22.45
CA GLY A 604 -47.50 -11.09 22.30
C GLY A 604 -48.64 -11.78 23.06
N LEU A 605 -48.85 -13.08 22.83
CA LEU A 605 -49.94 -13.81 23.51
C LEU A 605 -49.67 -13.99 25.00
N GLY A 606 -48.43 -14.28 25.40
CA GLY A 606 -48.04 -14.42 26.81
C GLY A 606 -48.26 -13.14 27.62
N PHE A 607 -47.83 -11.99 27.09
CA PHE A 607 -48.10 -10.68 27.69
C PHE A 607 -49.61 -10.40 27.78
N SER A 608 -50.36 -10.66 26.71
CA SER A 608 -51.80 -10.37 26.66
C SER A 608 -52.61 -11.21 27.64
N LEU A 609 -52.26 -12.49 27.80
CA LEU A 609 -52.88 -13.38 28.77
C LEU A 609 -52.53 -13.00 30.22
N ALA A 610 -51.26 -12.68 30.49
CA ALA A 610 -50.81 -12.27 31.83
C ALA A 610 -51.37 -10.91 32.25
N TYR A 611 -51.25 -9.91 31.40
CA TYR A 611 -51.70 -8.55 31.69
C TYR A 611 -53.23 -8.45 31.65
N GLY A 612 -53.89 -9.09 30.67
CA GLY A 612 -55.34 -9.07 30.53
C GLY A 612 -56.08 -9.65 31.74
N SER A 613 -55.57 -10.72 32.36
CA SER A 613 -56.17 -11.27 33.58
C SER A 613 -55.97 -10.38 34.81
N MET A 614 -54.82 -9.70 34.94
CA MET A 614 -54.60 -8.68 35.98
C MET A 614 -55.47 -7.43 35.78
N PHE A 615 -55.56 -6.96 34.53
CA PHE A 615 -56.34 -5.79 34.14
C PHE A 615 -57.85 -5.99 34.37
N THR A 616 -58.41 -7.12 33.93
CA THR A 616 -59.84 -7.42 34.15
C THR A 616 -60.19 -7.55 35.62
N LYS A 617 -59.27 -8.05 36.44
CA LYS A 617 -59.41 -8.11 37.90
C LYS A 617 -59.45 -6.72 38.54
N ILE A 618 -58.58 -5.78 38.14
CA ILE A 618 -58.61 -4.41 38.68
C ILE A 618 -59.83 -3.61 38.15
N TRP A 619 -60.21 -3.81 36.89
CA TRP A 619 -61.42 -3.25 36.28
C TRP A 619 -62.70 -3.71 37.00
N TRP A 620 -62.79 -4.99 37.36
CA TRP A 620 -63.92 -5.53 38.12
C TRP A 620 -64.03 -4.91 39.51
N VAL A 621 -62.90 -4.76 40.22
CA VAL A 621 -62.85 -4.06 41.50
C VAL A 621 -63.37 -2.62 41.33
N HIS A 622 -62.81 -1.85 40.40
CA HIS A 622 -63.22 -0.47 40.14
C HIS A 622 -64.73 -0.35 39.82
N THR A 623 -65.26 -1.19 38.92
CA THR A 623 -66.68 -1.18 38.54
C THR A 623 -67.63 -1.64 39.65
N LEU A 624 -67.16 -2.46 40.60
CA LEU A 624 -67.95 -2.89 41.77
C LEU A 624 -68.07 -1.79 42.83
N PHE A 625 -67.06 -0.92 42.96
CA PHE A 625 -67.08 0.20 43.91
C PHE A 625 -67.76 1.45 43.35
N THR A 626 -67.52 1.83 42.09
CA THR A 626 -68.18 2.99 41.46
C THR A 626 -69.70 2.81 41.30
N LYS A 627 -70.17 1.60 40.95
CA LYS A 627 -71.62 1.31 40.85
C LYS A 627 -72.35 1.21 42.20
N LYS A 628 -71.63 1.41 43.31
CA LYS A 628 -72.21 1.41 44.66
C LYS A 628 -72.96 2.71 44.97
N ASP A 629 -72.59 3.80 44.30
CA ASP A 629 -73.20 5.13 44.48
C ASP A 629 -74.48 5.32 43.63
N GLU A 630 -74.59 4.65 42.48
CA GLU A 630 -75.76 4.76 41.58
C GLU A 630 -76.97 3.88 41.96
N LYS A 631 -76.84 2.94 42.91
CA LYS A 631 -77.87 1.90 43.16
C LYS A 631 -78.36 1.80 44.59
N LYS A 632 -79.29 2.69 44.95
CA LYS A 632 -80.27 2.44 46.02
C LYS A 632 -81.50 1.62 45.59
N GLU A 633 -81.86 1.54 44.29
CA GLU A 633 -83.20 1.05 43.90
C GLU A 633 -83.34 -0.14 42.93
N LYS A 634 -82.28 -0.70 42.32
CA LYS A 634 -82.46 -1.87 41.42
C LYS A 634 -81.60 -3.08 41.80
N LYS A 635 -82.30 -4.19 42.09
CA LYS A 635 -81.83 -5.53 42.52
C LYS A 635 -80.37 -5.83 42.15
N LYS A 636 -79.59 -6.25 43.15
CA LYS A 636 -78.24 -6.80 42.99
C LYS A 636 -78.30 -8.11 42.18
N GLN A 637 -78.08 -8.04 40.87
CA GLN A 637 -77.65 -9.23 40.13
C GLN A 637 -76.18 -9.51 40.49
N PRO A 638 -75.82 -10.73 40.92
CA PRO A 638 -74.43 -11.13 40.96
C PRO A 638 -73.88 -11.12 39.53
N LEU A 639 -72.73 -10.48 39.32
CA LEU A 639 -72.09 -10.46 38.00
C LEU A 639 -71.52 -11.85 37.72
N GLU A 640 -72.02 -12.51 36.67
CA GLU A 640 -71.60 -13.88 36.33
C GLU A 640 -70.09 -13.95 36.02
N PRO A 641 -69.34 -14.95 36.56
CA PRO A 641 -67.90 -15.09 36.33
C PRO A 641 -67.50 -15.10 34.86
N TRP A 642 -68.36 -15.64 33.98
CA TRP A 642 -68.22 -15.65 32.52
C TRP A 642 -67.81 -14.28 31.93
N LYS A 643 -68.37 -13.18 32.45
CA LYS A 643 -68.13 -11.83 31.89
C LYS A 643 -66.68 -11.35 32.08
N LEU A 644 -65.97 -11.88 33.09
CA LEU A 644 -64.55 -11.60 33.30
C LEU A 644 -63.70 -12.32 32.26
N TYR A 645 -63.95 -13.62 32.04
CA TYR A 645 -63.24 -14.41 31.03
C TYR A 645 -63.49 -13.89 29.62
N ALA A 646 -64.73 -13.49 29.30
CA ALA A 646 -65.05 -12.85 28.03
C ALA A 646 -64.23 -11.57 27.79
N THR A 647 -63.99 -10.75 28.82
CA THR A 647 -63.18 -9.53 28.70
C THR A 647 -61.70 -9.85 28.46
N VAL A 648 -61.14 -10.89 29.10
CA VAL A 648 -59.77 -11.37 28.80
C VAL A 648 -59.68 -11.93 27.37
N GLY A 649 -60.70 -12.70 26.95
CA GLY A 649 -60.79 -13.27 25.61
C GLY A 649 -60.84 -12.20 24.51
N VAL A 650 -61.54 -11.09 24.72
CA VAL A 650 -61.55 -9.95 23.78
C VAL A 650 -60.17 -9.33 23.65
N LEU A 651 -59.46 -9.07 24.77
CA LEU A 651 -58.11 -8.51 24.72
C LEU A 651 -57.14 -9.45 23.98
N LEU A 652 -57.16 -10.75 24.29
CA LEU A 652 -56.34 -11.74 23.61
C LEU A 652 -56.70 -11.89 22.13
N GLY A 653 -57.99 -11.79 21.77
CA GLY A 653 -58.47 -11.81 20.39
C GLY A 653 -57.98 -10.64 19.55
N ILE A 654 -57.91 -9.43 20.13
CA ILE A 654 -57.33 -8.24 19.46
C ILE A 654 -55.87 -8.48 19.10
N ASP A 655 -55.08 -9.03 20.02
CA ASP A 655 -53.66 -9.31 19.79
C ASP A 655 -53.41 -10.50 18.85
N PHE A 656 -54.27 -11.51 18.89
CA PHE A 656 -54.25 -12.60 17.91
C PHE A 656 -54.51 -12.07 16.49
N LEU A 657 -55.55 -11.24 16.33
CA LEU A 657 -55.89 -10.63 15.04
C LEU A 657 -54.79 -9.69 14.53
N SER A 658 -54.19 -8.86 15.39
CA SER A 658 -53.12 -7.95 14.98
C SER A 658 -51.87 -8.69 14.50
N LEU A 659 -51.49 -9.80 15.17
CA LEU A 659 -50.39 -10.67 14.74
C LEU A 659 -50.68 -11.40 13.43
N VAL A 660 -51.91 -11.91 13.22
CA VAL A 660 -52.32 -12.52 11.94
C VAL A 660 -52.29 -11.49 10.80
N ILE A 661 -52.79 -10.28 11.03
CA ILE A 661 -52.80 -9.21 10.02
C ILE A 661 -51.37 -8.79 9.67
N TRP A 662 -50.49 -8.57 10.65
CA TRP A 662 -49.08 -8.25 10.41
C TRP A 662 -48.43 -9.36 9.57
N GLN A 663 -48.57 -10.62 9.98
CA GLN A 663 -47.92 -11.73 9.31
C GLN A 663 -48.50 -12.05 7.91
N GLY A 664 -49.77 -11.74 7.67
CA GLY A 664 -50.38 -11.88 6.34
C GLY A 664 -50.04 -10.76 5.36
N VAL A 665 -49.71 -9.56 5.86
CA VAL A 665 -49.46 -8.36 5.02
C VAL A 665 -47.98 -8.07 4.83
N ASP A 666 -47.16 -8.24 5.86
CA ASP A 666 -45.73 -7.87 5.86
C ASP A 666 -44.93 -8.87 6.72
N PRO A 667 -44.71 -10.10 6.22
CA PRO A 667 -44.09 -11.16 7.00
C PRO A 667 -42.61 -10.91 7.27
N LEU A 668 -42.18 -11.20 8.50
CA LEU A 668 -40.77 -11.07 8.87
C LEU A 668 -39.91 -12.08 8.09
N HIS A 669 -38.89 -11.54 7.44
CA HIS A 669 -37.88 -12.25 6.65
C HIS A 669 -36.47 -11.94 7.19
N ILE A 670 -35.46 -12.62 6.64
CA ILE A 670 -34.07 -12.41 7.05
C ILE A 670 -33.49 -11.24 6.26
N THR A 671 -32.97 -10.24 6.97
CA THR A 671 -32.20 -9.14 6.39
C THR A 671 -30.77 -9.18 6.93
N VAL A 672 -29.78 -9.07 6.04
CA VAL A 672 -28.36 -9.06 6.43
C VAL A 672 -27.83 -7.63 6.46
N GLU A 673 -27.48 -7.13 7.64
CA GLU A 673 -26.78 -5.86 7.78
C GLU A 673 -25.27 -6.06 7.57
N LYS A 674 -24.66 -5.17 6.78
CA LYS A 674 -23.24 -5.20 6.43
C LYS A 674 -22.49 -4.10 7.19
N PHE A 675 -21.69 -4.48 8.18
CA PHE A 675 -20.87 -3.52 8.91
C PHE A 675 -19.63 -3.07 8.10
N THR A 676 -19.00 -1.98 8.58
CA THR A 676 -17.70 -1.52 8.09
C THR A 676 -16.65 -2.62 8.18
N LYS A 677 -15.79 -2.73 7.17
CA LYS A 677 -14.70 -3.71 7.13
C LYS A 677 -13.70 -3.45 8.26
N GLU A 678 -13.35 -4.49 8.99
CA GLU A 678 -12.43 -4.47 10.12
C GLU A 678 -11.11 -5.15 9.76
N ALA A 679 -10.00 -4.60 10.27
CA ALA A 679 -8.71 -5.29 10.18
C ALA A 679 -8.70 -6.47 11.17
N PRO A 680 -8.21 -7.66 10.76
CA PRO A 680 -8.19 -8.84 11.62
C PRO A 680 -7.29 -8.63 12.85
N LYS A 681 -7.64 -9.27 13.96
CA LYS A 681 -6.86 -9.24 15.23
C LYS A 681 -5.51 -9.97 15.16
N LYS A 682 -5.20 -10.60 14.02
CA LYS A 682 -3.93 -11.24 13.66
C LYS A 682 -3.47 -10.66 12.32
N ASP A 683 -2.16 -10.61 12.08
CA ASP A 683 -1.59 -10.07 10.84
C ASP A 683 -1.79 -11.04 9.65
N LEU A 684 -3.05 -11.12 9.20
CA LEU A 684 -3.52 -11.85 8.04
C LEU A 684 -3.85 -10.83 6.94
N ASP A 685 -3.57 -11.19 5.69
CA ASP A 685 -3.70 -10.28 4.52
C ASP A 685 -5.14 -10.17 4.00
N VAL A 686 -6.07 -10.08 4.95
CA VAL A 686 -7.52 -10.20 4.77
C VAL A 686 -8.19 -9.01 5.45
N LEU A 687 -9.28 -8.49 4.88
CA LEU A 687 -10.22 -7.62 5.57
C LEU A 687 -11.44 -8.44 5.99
N VAL A 688 -11.83 -8.37 7.26
CA VAL A 688 -13.05 -9.03 7.73
C VAL A 688 -14.22 -8.10 7.48
N GLN A 689 -15.27 -8.59 6.82
CA GLN A 689 -16.52 -7.87 6.67
C GLN A 689 -17.56 -8.49 7.62
N PRO A 690 -17.90 -7.82 8.74
CA PRO A 690 -18.82 -8.37 9.71
C PRO A 690 -20.27 -8.28 9.19
N LEU A 691 -21.00 -9.39 9.30
CA LEU A 691 -22.40 -9.51 8.89
C LEU A 691 -23.30 -9.79 10.10
N LEU A 692 -24.50 -9.20 10.09
CA LEU A 692 -25.52 -9.40 11.12
C LEU A 692 -26.83 -9.86 10.50
N GLU A 693 -27.37 -10.99 10.96
CA GLU A 693 -28.68 -11.47 10.52
C GLU A 693 -29.77 -10.94 11.46
N HIS A 694 -30.71 -10.16 10.91
CA HIS A 694 -31.89 -9.66 11.61
C HIS A 694 -33.17 -10.29 11.05
N CYS A 695 -34.16 -10.48 11.92
CA CYS A 695 -35.54 -10.67 11.52
C CYS A 695 -36.16 -9.28 11.30
N SER A 696 -36.48 -8.92 10.06
CA SER A 696 -37.09 -7.62 9.74
C SER A 696 -38.28 -7.79 8.80
N SER A 697 -39.13 -6.76 8.73
CA SER A 697 -40.25 -6.61 7.80
C SER A 697 -40.12 -5.24 7.13
N GLU A 698 -40.71 -5.03 5.94
CA GLU A 698 -40.50 -3.78 5.18
C GLU A 698 -40.96 -2.55 5.98
N LYS A 699 -42.03 -2.70 6.77
CA LYS A 699 -42.62 -1.63 7.57
C LYS A 699 -42.53 -1.93 9.07
N MET A 700 -41.47 -2.63 9.51
CA MET A 700 -41.30 -3.07 10.90
C MET A 700 -41.54 -1.96 11.94
N ASN A 701 -40.99 -0.77 11.73
CA ASN A 701 -41.16 0.36 12.65
C ASN A 701 -42.62 0.84 12.74
N THR A 702 -43.39 0.74 11.65
CA THR A 702 -44.82 1.09 11.63
C THR A 702 -45.63 0.07 12.43
N TRP A 703 -45.41 -1.23 12.21
CA TRP A 703 -46.09 -2.30 12.95
C TRP A 703 -45.75 -2.28 14.45
N LEU A 704 -44.47 -2.17 14.80
CA LEU A 704 -44.03 -2.02 16.19
C LEU A 704 -44.64 -0.77 16.84
N GLY A 705 -44.68 0.38 16.12
CA GLY A 705 -45.31 1.60 16.61
C GLY A 705 -46.80 1.45 16.92
N VAL A 706 -47.56 0.78 16.05
CA VAL A 706 -48.99 0.50 16.27
C VAL A 706 -49.21 -0.43 17.46
N VAL A 707 -48.47 -1.55 17.52
CA VAL A 707 -48.61 -2.53 18.60
C VAL A 707 -48.18 -1.93 19.95
N TYR A 708 -47.02 -1.29 20.02
CA TYR A 708 -46.54 -0.65 21.25
C TYR A 708 -47.41 0.54 21.67
N GLY A 709 -47.99 1.30 20.73
CA GLY A 709 -48.95 2.36 21.02
C GLY A 709 -50.22 1.84 21.71
N TYR A 710 -50.84 0.81 21.15
CA TYR A 710 -52.01 0.14 21.76
C TYR A 710 -51.68 -0.44 23.14
N LYS A 711 -50.57 -1.17 23.25
CA LYS A 711 -50.12 -1.76 24.53
C LYS A 711 -49.79 -0.68 25.57
N GLY A 712 -49.13 0.41 25.18
CA GLY A 712 -48.80 1.53 26.06
C GLY A 712 -50.05 2.21 26.63
N LEU A 713 -51.08 2.43 25.81
CA LEU A 713 -52.36 2.97 26.27
C LEU A 713 -53.04 2.02 27.28
N LEU A 714 -53.04 0.72 27.00
CA LEU A 714 -53.58 -0.30 27.90
C LEU A 714 -52.82 -0.36 29.24
N LEU A 715 -51.49 -0.26 29.21
CA LEU A 715 -50.63 -0.20 30.39
C LEU A 715 -50.93 1.02 31.28
N LEU A 716 -51.03 2.21 30.68
CA LEU A 716 -51.34 3.46 31.38
C LEU A 716 -52.73 3.42 32.02
N LEU A 717 -53.74 2.90 31.30
CA LEU A 717 -55.10 2.77 31.80
C LEU A 717 -55.18 1.77 32.96
N GLY A 718 -54.42 0.68 32.93
CA GLY A 718 -54.33 -0.24 34.07
C GLY A 718 -53.59 0.34 35.29
N ILE A 719 -52.55 1.16 35.10
CA ILE A 719 -51.92 1.92 36.21
C ILE A 719 -52.95 2.87 36.84
N PHE A 720 -53.70 3.62 36.03
CA PHE A 720 -54.73 4.55 36.50
C PHE A 720 -55.79 3.83 37.35
N LEU A 721 -56.33 2.70 36.89
CA LEU A 721 -57.29 1.90 37.66
C LEU A 721 -56.69 1.31 38.95
N ALA A 722 -55.42 0.91 38.93
CA ALA A 722 -54.72 0.43 40.12
C ALA A 722 -54.49 1.55 41.16
N TYR A 723 -54.28 2.79 40.70
CA TYR A 723 -54.19 3.97 41.56
C TYR A 723 -55.53 4.30 42.22
N GLU A 724 -56.63 4.36 41.45
CA GLU A 724 -57.97 4.66 41.96
C GLU A 724 -58.46 3.61 42.98
N THR A 725 -58.14 2.34 42.77
CA THR A 725 -58.59 1.24 43.64
C THR A 725 -57.71 1.00 44.88
N LYS A 726 -56.61 1.75 45.08
CA LYS A 726 -55.61 1.49 46.15
C LYS A 726 -56.18 1.57 47.59
N SER A 727 -57.10 2.51 47.83
CA SER A 727 -57.63 2.85 49.15
C SER A 727 -58.72 1.88 49.63
N VAL A 728 -59.22 1.01 48.75
CA VAL A 728 -60.49 0.31 48.96
C VAL A 728 -60.29 -1.10 49.55
N SER A 729 -60.21 -1.22 50.87
CA SER A 729 -60.12 -2.52 51.55
C SER A 729 -61.50 -3.12 51.88
N THR A 730 -61.77 -4.34 51.40
CA THR A 730 -62.88 -5.18 51.87
C THR A 730 -62.45 -6.63 52.04
N GLU A 731 -62.93 -7.28 53.10
CA GLU A 731 -62.55 -8.66 53.48
C GLU A 731 -62.95 -9.74 52.44
N LYS A 732 -63.84 -9.38 51.50
CA LYS A 732 -64.26 -10.22 50.38
C LYS A 732 -63.31 -10.18 49.18
N ILE A 733 -62.36 -9.22 49.11
CA ILE A 733 -61.45 -9.03 47.96
C ILE A 733 -60.01 -8.80 48.47
N ASN A 734 -59.33 -9.89 48.81
CA ASN A 734 -58.07 -9.83 49.58
C ASN A 734 -56.78 -9.63 48.75
N ASP A 735 -56.87 -9.51 47.42
CA ASP A 735 -55.72 -9.65 46.49
C ASP A 735 -55.50 -8.45 45.55
N HIS A 736 -56.39 -7.45 45.58
CA HIS A 736 -56.38 -6.34 44.62
C HIS A 736 -55.12 -5.44 44.73
N ARG A 737 -54.59 -5.23 45.94
CA ARG A 737 -53.35 -4.46 46.17
C ARG A 737 -52.11 -5.13 45.55
N ALA A 738 -52.01 -6.46 45.68
CA ALA A 738 -50.91 -7.23 45.09
C ALA A 738 -50.95 -7.18 43.56
N VAL A 739 -52.14 -7.31 42.97
CA VAL A 739 -52.37 -7.12 41.52
C VAL A 739 -51.98 -5.70 41.08
N GLY A 740 -52.35 -4.66 41.83
CA GLY A 740 -51.95 -3.28 41.52
C GLY A 740 -50.43 -3.06 41.52
N MET A 741 -49.71 -3.63 42.49
CA MET A 741 -48.25 -3.58 42.53
C MET A 741 -47.60 -4.33 41.35
N ALA A 742 -48.13 -5.50 40.99
CA ALA A 742 -47.66 -6.27 39.83
C ALA A 742 -47.89 -5.49 38.51
N ILE A 743 -49.08 -4.89 38.32
CA ILE A 743 -49.39 -4.03 37.16
C ILE A 743 -48.40 -2.88 37.05
N TYR A 744 -48.10 -2.18 38.15
CA TYR A 744 -47.15 -1.07 38.16
C TYR A 744 -45.74 -1.51 37.72
N ASN A 745 -45.23 -2.61 38.30
CA ASN A 745 -43.90 -3.13 37.96
C ASN A 745 -43.80 -3.57 36.49
N VAL A 746 -44.78 -4.31 35.98
CA VAL A 746 -44.83 -4.75 34.57
C VAL A 746 -44.89 -3.53 33.64
N ALA A 747 -45.74 -2.55 33.94
CA ALA A 747 -45.91 -1.37 33.09
C ALA A 747 -44.64 -0.52 33.00
N VAL A 748 -43.97 -0.26 34.12
CA VAL A 748 -42.71 0.52 34.15
C VAL A 748 -41.59 -0.20 33.40
N LEU A 749 -41.41 -1.51 33.62
CA LEU A 749 -40.38 -2.29 32.91
C LEU A 749 -40.64 -2.31 31.40
N CYS A 750 -41.88 -2.55 30.95
CA CYS A 750 -42.22 -2.57 29.53
C CYS A 750 -42.04 -1.20 28.86
N LEU A 751 -42.45 -0.10 29.51
CA LEU A 751 -42.32 1.26 28.96
C LEU A 751 -40.85 1.71 28.83
N ILE A 752 -39.94 1.22 29.67
CA ILE A 752 -38.51 1.52 29.58
C ILE A 752 -37.80 0.62 28.56
N THR A 753 -38.08 -0.70 28.57
CA THR A 753 -37.33 -1.65 27.74
C THR A 753 -37.68 -1.59 26.26
N ALA A 754 -38.94 -1.29 25.88
CA ALA A 754 -39.32 -1.26 24.46
C ALA A 754 -38.56 -0.18 23.65
N PRO A 755 -38.45 1.09 24.09
CA PRO A 755 -37.60 2.07 23.40
C PRO A 755 -36.11 1.71 23.39
N VAL A 756 -35.58 1.18 24.50
CA VAL A 756 -34.14 0.83 24.62
C VAL A 756 -33.76 -0.28 23.64
N THR A 757 -34.59 -1.31 23.49
CA THR A 757 -34.33 -2.43 22.57
C THR A 757 -34.43 -2.05 21.09
N MET A 758 -35.26 -1.06 20.74
CA MET A 758 -35.29 -0.48 19.38
C MET A 758 -34.00 0.30 19.05
N ILE A 759 -33.49 1.09 20.00
CA ILE A 759 -32.26 1.89 19.82
C ILE A 759 -31.01 1.00 19.74
N LEU A 760 -30.95 -0.07 20.53
CA LEU A 760 -29.80 -0.98 20.60
C LEU A 760 -29.86 -2.13 19.58
N SER A 761 -30.67 -2.04 18.53
CA SER A 761 -30.89 -3.11 17.54
C SER A 761 -29.59 -3.61 16.87
N SER A 762 -28.61 -2.72 16.63
CA SER A 762 -27.30 -3.07 16.05
C SER A 762 -26.34 -3.79 17.02
N GLN A 763 -26.65 -3.85 18.32
CA GLN A 763 -25.87 -4.56 19.34
C GLN A 763 -26.66 -5.76 19.90
N GLN A 764 -26.52 -6.92 19.24
CA GLN A 764 -27.27 -8.14 19.58
C GLN A 764 -27.18 -8.54 21.06
N ASP A 765 -25.97 -8.66 21.63
CA ASP A 765 -25.78 -9.04 23.04
C ASP A 765 -26.51 -8.09 24.00
N ALA A 766 -26.44 -6.78 23.75
CA ALA A 766 -27.07 -5.76 24.59
C ALA A 766 -28.61 -5.79 24.47
N SER A 767 -29.14 -5.82 23.24
CA SER A 767 -30.58 -5.85 23.00
C SER A 767 -31.22 -7.13 23.56
N PHE A 768 -30.59 -8.29 23.34
CA PHE A 768 -31.02 -9.57 23.93
C PHE A 768 -31.01 -9.55 25.46
N ALA A 769 -29.96 -9.01 26.08
CA ALA A 769 -29.87 -8.90 27.53
C ALA A 769 -30.99 -8.02 28.12
N PHE A 770 -31.21 -6.81 27.58
CA PHE A 770 -32.25 -5.91 28.07
C PHE A 770 -33.66 -6.48 27.88
N ALA A 771 -33.96 -7.08 26.72
CA ALA A 771 -35.26 -7.70 26.47
C ALA A 771 -35.52 -8.88 27.43
N SER A 772 -34.55 -9.79 27.55
CA SER A 772 -34.72 -11.02 28.32
C SER A 772 -34.75 -10.77 29.82
N LEU A 773 -33.92 -9.86 30.35
CA LEU A 773 -33.95 -9.50 31.77
C LEU A 773 -35.28 -8.83 32.15
N ALA A 774 -35.84 -7.96 31.29
CA ALA A 774 -37.15 -7.36 31.54
C ALA A 774 -38.28 -8.39 31.58
N ILE A 775 -38.28 -9.37 30.66
CA ILE A 775 -39.23 -10.49 30.65
C ILE A 775 -39.09 -11.33 31.93
N VAL A 776 -37.85 -11.71 32.31
CA VAL A 776 -37.59 -12.52 33.50
C VAL A 776 -38.02 -11.79 34.78
N PHE A 777 -37.57 -10.54 35.00
CA PHE A 777 -37.91 -9.80 36.21
C PHE A 777 -39.41 -9.48 36.32
N SER A 778 -40.06 -9.10 35.21
CA SER A 778 -41.50 -8.82 35.22
C SER A 778 -42.34 -10.06 35.56
N ALA A 779 -42.00 -11.23 35.00
CA ALA A 779 -42.66 -12.49 35.30
C ALA A 779 -42.39 -12.96 36.74
N TYR A 780 -41.13 -12.95 37.19
CA TYR A 780 -40.75 -13.36 38.56
C TYR A 780 -41.44 -12.52 39.63
N ILE A 781 -41.38 -11.18 39.52
CA ILE A 781 -41.99 -10.28 40.50
C ILE A 781 -43.52 -10.48 40.50
N THR A 782 -44.15 -10.64 39.34
CA THR A 782 -45.59 -10.91 39.24
C THR A 782 -45.98 -12.22 39.94
N LEU A 783 -45.27 -13.32 39.68
CA LEU A 783 -45.52 -14.61 40.33
C LEU A 783 -45.30 -14.53 41.85
N VAL A 784 -44.20 -13.94 42.30
CA VAL A 784 -43.88 -13.81 43.72
C VAL A 784 -44.94 -12.96 44.45
N VAL A 785 -45.26 -11.77 43.94
CA VAL A 785 -46.22 -10.85 44.56
C VAL A 785 -47.64 -11.44 44.62
N LEU A 786 -48.06 -12.20 43.60
CA LEU A 786 -49.42 -12.76 43.56
C LEU A 786 -49.58 -14.08 44.33
N PHE A 787 -48.55 -14.92 44.42
CA PHE A 787 -48.69 -16.27 45.00
C PHE A 787 -48.01 -16.46 46.36
N VAL A 788 -46.89 -15.79 46.65
CA VAL A 788 -46.20 -15.97 47.94
C VAL A 788 -47.04 -15.53 49.15
N PRO A 789 -47.80 -14.41 49.12
CA PRO A 789 -48.71 -14.07 50.23
C PRO A 789 -49.80 -15.12 50.46
N LYS A 790 -50.25 -15.80 49.40
CA LYS A 790 -51.26 -16.89 49.47
C LYS A 790 -50.64 -18.15 50.08
N MET A 791 -49.48 -18.57 49.59
CA MET A 791 -48.73 -19.71 50.12
C MET A 791 -48.38 -19.51 51.60
N ARG A 792 -47.77 -18.38 51.95
CA ARG A 792 -47.39 -18.06 53.34
C ARG A 792 -48.59 -18.12 54.28
N ARG A 793 -49.70 -17.47 53.93
CA ARG A 793 -50.89 -17.37 54.80
C ARG A 793 -51.58 -18.72 55.04
N LEU A 794 -51.53 -19.63 54.07
CA LEU A 794 -52.03 -21.01 54.21
C LEU A 794 -51.09 -21.86 55.08
N ILE A 795 -49.78 -21.78 54.85
CA ILE A 795 -48.78 -22.53 55.64
C ILE A 795 -48.77 -22.07 57.10
N THR A 796 -48.85 -20.75 57.37
CA THR A 796 -48.87 -20.22 58.75
C THR A 796 -50.21 -20.37 59.47
N ARG A 797 -51.26 -20.88 58.82
CA ARG A 797 -52.57 -21.19 59.42
C ARG A 797 -52.88 -22.70 59.35
N GLY A 798 -51.85 -23.53 59.48
CA GLY A 798 -51.95 -25.00 59.49
C GLY A 798 -52.66 -25.61 60.71
N GLU A 799 -53.21 -24.82 61.62
CA GLU A 799 -54.12 -25.30 62.66
C GLU A 799 -55.56 -25.29 62.13
N TRP A 800 -56.08 -26.49 61.85
CA TRP A 800 -57.49 -26.71 61.59
C TRP A 800 -58.32 -26.41 62.83
N GLN A 801 -59.55 -25.94 62.58
CA GLN A 801 -60.55 -25.54 63.56
C GLN A 801 -60.67 -26.49 64.77
N SER A 802 -60.35 -25.99 65.95
CA SER A 802 -60.89 -26.46 67.23
C SER A 802 -62.34 -26.00 67.48
N GLU A 803 -62.97 -25.32 66.51
CA GLU A 803 -64.37 -24.85 66.55
C GLU A 803 -65.43 -25.96 66.41
N GLN A 804 -65.09 -27.22 66.71
CA GLN A 804 -66.08 -28.29 66.93
C GLN A 804 -66.36 -28.56 68.42
N GLN A 805 -65.74 -27.79 69.32
CA GLN A 805 -65.81 -28.01 70.77
C GLN A 805 -66.67 -26.99 71.56
N ASP A 806 -67.12 -25.89 70.94
CA ASP A 806 -67.90 -24.82 71.59
C ASP A 806 -69.44 -24.93 71.40
N THR A 807 -69.95 -25.98 70.75
CA THR A 807 -71.41 -26.24 70.64
C THR A 807 -71.99 -27.16 71.71
N LEU A 808 -71.20 -27.56 72.73
CA LEU A 808 -71.67 -28.38 73.85
C LEU A 808 -71.05 -27.99 75.20
N LYS A 809 -71.37 -26.78 75.66
CA LYS A 809 -71.57 -26.47 77.09
C LYS A 809 -72.33 -25.15 77.27
N THR A 810 -73.45 -25.24 78.01
CA THR A 810 -74.01 -24.23 78.93
C THR A 810 -73.54 -22.77 78.72
N GLY A 811 -74.36 -21.82 78.30
CA GLY A 811 -75.69 -21.56 78.86
C GLY A 811 -75.56 -20.72 80.15
N SER A 812 -76.11 -19.50 80.11
CA SER A 812 -76.16 -18.47 81.17
C SER A 812 -75.01 -17.46 81.28
N SER A 813 -75.41 -16.18 81.11
CA SER A 813 -74.93 -14.98 81.82
C SER A 813 -73.43 -14.60 81.81
N THR A 814 -73.01 -13.65 80.94
CA THR A 814 -72.70 -12.23 81.31
C THR A 814 -72.10 -11.42 80.14
N ASN A 815 -72.95 -10.73 79.36
CA ASN A 815 -72.50 -9.90 78.21
C ASN A 815 -72.23 -8.42 78.56
N ASN A 816 -71.72 -8.10 79.76
CA ASN A 816 -71.43 -6.71 80.15
C ASN A 816 -69.93 -6.34 80.21
N ASN A 817 -69.00 -7.31 80.32
CA ASN A 817 -67.59 -6.99 80.55
C ASN A 817 -66.82 -6.56 79.28
N ASP A 818 -67.14 -7.08 78.10
CA ASP A 818 -66.30 -6.85 76.90
C ASP A 818 -66.59 -5.51 76.20
N GLU A 819 -67.83 -5.01 76.27
CA GLU A 819 -68.17 -3.68 75.72
C GLU A 819 -67.53 -2.54 76.54
N GLU A 820 -67.43 -2.71 77.86
CA GLU A 820 -66.82 -1.74 78.75
C GLU A 820 -65.29 -1.71 78.56
N LYS A 821 -64.67 -2.88 78.38
CA LYS A 821 -63.23 -3.03 78.06
C LYS A 821 -62.84 -2.36 76.75
N SER A 822 -63.68 -2.49 75.70
CA SER A 822 -63.45 -1.81 74.42
C SER A 822 -63.55 -0.28 74.54
N ARG A 823 -64.49 0.23 75.32
CA ARG A 823 -64.66 1.68 75.55
C ARG A 823 -63.55 2.27 76.43
N GLN A 824 -62.95 1.47 77.33
CA GLN A 824 -61.80 1.88 78.13
C GLN A 824 -60.52 1.98 77.28
N LEU A 825 -60.24 0.96 76.44
CA LEU A 825 -59.11 0.99 75.49
C LEU A 825 -59.20 2.15 74.49
N GLU A 826 -60.39 2.55 74.05
CA GLU A 826 -60.59 3.74 73.20
C GLU A 826 -60.36 5.08 73.90
N ARG A 827 -60.45 5.14 75.24
CA ARG A 827 -60.10 6.34 76.02
C ARG A 827 -58.60 6.43 76.23
N GLU A 828 -57.97 5.34 76.63
CA GLU A 828 -56.51 5.24 76.79
C GLU A 828 -55.77 5.59 75.48
N ASN A 829 -56.23 5.09 74.32
CA ASN A 829 -55.64 5.45 73.02
C ASN A 829 -55.80 6.95 72.68
N ARG A 830 -56.90 7.59 73.11
CA ARG A 830 -57.13 9.03 72.88
C ARG A 830 -56.29 9.91 73.82
N GLU A 831 -56.02 9.46 75.05
CA GLU A 831 -55.09 10.14 75.95
C GLU A 831 -53.63 9.97 75.49
N LEU A 832 -53.23 8.76 75.09
CA LEU A 832 -51.91 8.51 74.51
C LEU A 832 -51.67 9.34 73.24
N GLN A 833 -52.67 9.52 72.37
CA GLN A 833 -52.55 10.41 71.21
C GLN A 833 -52.40 11.89 71.60
N LYS A 834 -53.06 12.36 72.67
CA LYS A 834 -52.83 13.72 73.19
C LYS A 834 -51.41 13.89 73.72
N ILE A 835 -50.91 12.94 74.51
CA ILE A 835 -49.55 12.95 75.06
C ILE A 835 -48.51 12.94 73.93
N ILE A 836 -48.69 12.13 72.88
CA ILE A 836 -47.80 12.11 71.70
C ILE A 836 -47.84 13.44 70.94
N GLN A 837 -49.00 14.10 70.85
CA GLN A 837 -49.14 15.41 70.22
C GLN A 837 -48.41 16.50 71.04
N GLU A 838 -48.55 16.46 72.37
CA GLU A 838 -47.96 17.39 73.32
C GLU A 838 -46.42 17.28 73.37
N VAL A 839 -45.90 16.04 73.36
CA VAL A 839 -44.47 15.74 73.22
C VAL A 839 -43.92 16.21 71.87
N LYS A 840 -44.68 16.08 70.77
CA LYS A 840 -44.28 16.62 69.46
C LYS A 840 -44.21 18.15 69.46
N THR A 841 -45.15 18.85 70.09
CA THR A 841 -45.07 20.31 70.22
C THR A 841 -43.85 20.73 71.05
N ASN A 842 -43.55 20.06 72.17
CA ASN A 842 -42.38 20.35 72.99
C ASN A 842 -41.06 20.06 72.24
N SER A 843 -40.98 18.97 71.48
CA SER A 843 -39.81 18.69 70.61
C SER A 843 -39.62 19.78 69.54
N SER A 844 -40.71 20.24 68.91
CA SER A 844 -40.65 21.29 67.87
C SER A 844 -40.38 22.70 68.42
N ALA A 845 -40.57 22.92 69.71
CA ALA A 845 -40.17 24.15 70.39
C ALA A 845 -38.67 24.16 70.71
N LEU A 846 -38.08 22.99 71.02
CA LEU A 846 -36.66 22.87 71.34
C LEU A 846 -35.76 23.09 70.10
N ASP A 847 -36.13 22.50 68.95
CA ASP A 847 -35.41 22.66 67.67
C ASP A 847 -35.37 24.12 67.16
N ARG A 848 -36.31 24.97 67.59
CA ARG A 848 -36.31 26.41 67.23
C ARG A 848 -35.31 27.27 68.01
N THR A 849 -34.56 26.68 68.95
CA THR A 849 -33.62 27.41 69.82
C THR A 849 -32.14 27.17 69.52
N LEU A 850 -31.80 26.29 68.57
CA LEU A 850 -30.41 25.85 68.33
C LEU A 850 -29.84 26.18 66.94
N GLU A 851 -30.66 26.56 65.95
CA GLU A 851 -30.18 27.08 64.66
C GLU A 851 -30.33 28.61 64.55
N CYS A 852 -29.68 29.32 65.49
CA CYS A 852 -29.33 30.72 65.30
C CYS A 852 -27.80 30.90 65.22
N SER A 853 -27.13 30.05 64.44
CA SER A 853 -25.71 30.20 64.10
C SER A 853 -25.30 29.40 62.86
N LEU A 854 -24.95 30.14 61.79
CA LEU A 854 -24.08 29.79 60.66
C LEU A 854 -24.62 28.87 59.54
N ILE A 855 -24.39 29.35 58.31
CA ILE A 855 -24.73 28.81 56.99
C ILE A 855 -23.38 28.67 56.19
N PRO A 856 -23.33 28.10 54.97
CA PRO A 856 -23.22 26.67 54.61
C PRO A 856 -21.90 26.30 53.86
N GLN A 857 -21.70 25.01 53.56
CA GLN A 857 -21.41 24.58 52.17
C GLN A 857 -21.72 23.08 51.92
N GLU A 858 -21.56 22.62 50.67
CA GLU A 858 -22.41 21.62 50.03
C GLU A 858 -22.07 20.12 50.24
N GLY A 859 -23.08 19.27 49.99
CA GLY A 859 -22.91 18.16 49.03
C GLY A 859 -22.66 16.75 49.58
N ILE A 860 -23.71 15.92 49.56
CA ILE A 860 -23.58 14.45 49.69
C ILE A 860 -24.31 13.78 48.51
N PHE A 861 -23.56 13.28 47.54
CA PHE A 861 -23.55 11.86 47.14
C PHE A 861 -22.61 11.61 45.95
N HIS A 862 -21.42 11.09 46.23
CA HIS A 862 -20.77 10.05 45.40
C HIS A 862 -19.47 9.59 46.09
N LEU A 863 -19.33 8.28 46.34
CA LEU A 863 -18.26 7.43 45.78
C LEU A 863 -18.16 6.06 46.46
N LEU A 864 -18.32 5.02 45.64
CA LEU A 864 -17.47 3.84 45.74
C LEU A 864 -16.02 4.27 45.49
N ALA A 865 -15.14 4.13 46.48
CA ALA A 865 -13.82 3.48 46.35
C ALA A 865 -12.83 3.83 47.48
N ARG A 866 -12.57 2.82 48.32
CA ARG A 866 -11.21 2.31 48.59
C ARG A 866 -10.20 3.26 49.25
N TRP A 867 -10.08 3.14 50.57
CA TRP A 867 -8.80 3.24 51.27
C TRP A 867 -8.39 1.87 51.83
N GLN A 868 -7.09 1.62 51.93
CA GLN A 868 -6.50 0.30 52.17
C GLN A 868 -5.37 0.43 53.21
N CYS A 869 -5.06 -0.67 53.91
CA CYS A 869 -4.00 -0.84 54.93
C CYS A 869 -4.35 -0.22 56.32
N ASN A 870 -4.08 -0.86 57.47
CA ASN A 870 -3.21 -2.01 57.79
C ASN A 870 -3.81 -2.95 58.86
N GLY A 871 -3.40 -4.23 58.87
CA GLY A 871 -3.61 -5.18 59.99
C GLY A 871 -3.56 -6.67 59.62
N HIS A 872 -2.50 -7.40 60.00
CA HIS A 872 -2.39 -8.89 59.94
C HIS A 872 -3.37 -9.56 60.96
N VAL A 873 -3.78 -10.85 60.93
CA VAL A 873 -3.19 -12.17 60.57
C VAL A 873 -4.36 -13.09 60.08
N GLY A 874 -4.26 -14.21 59.33
CA GLY A 874 -3.19 -15.01 58.70
C GLY A 874 -3.71 -16.44 58.33
N LEU A 875 -2.81 -17.39 58.00
CA LEU A 875 -3.06 -18.80 57.56
C LEU A 875 -3.76 -18.94 56.17
N LEU A 876 -3.33 -19.76 55.19
CA LEU A 876 -2.23 -20.74 55.07
C LEU A 876 -1.85 -21.00 53.57
N TYR A 877 -0.63 -21.51 53.31
CA TYR A 877 -0.09 -22.12 52.05
C TYR A 877 0.21 -21.29 50.76
N SER A 878 1.32 -20.53 50.75
CA SER A 878 2.65 -20.87 50.14
C SER A 878 2.75 -21.93 49.00
N PRO A 879 3.79 -21.93 48.11
CA PRO A 879 4.50 -20.83 47.41
C PRO A 879 4.92 -21.11 45.93
N SER A 880 5.36 -20.09 45.16
CA SER A 880 6.79 -19.91 44.77
C SER A 880 7.09 -18.86 43.66
N MET A 881 7.97 -17.89 44.02
CA MET A 881 9.00 -17.18 43.19
C MET A 881 8.61 -16.32 41.96
N ARG A 882 9.29 -15.19 41.63
CA ARG A 882 10.04 -14.16 42.41
C ARG A 882 10.38 -12.93 41.51
N LYS A 883 10.21 -11.69 42.02
CA LYS A 883 10.88 -10.38 41.70
C LYS A 883 11.35 -10.01 40.27
N TRP A 884 11.08 -8.75 39.84
CA TRP A 884 12.13 -7.70 39.62
C TRP A 884 11.56 -6.26 39.49
N MET A 885 12.42 -5.26 39.25
CA MET A 885 12.31 -3.83 39.66
C MET A 885 12.96 -2.87 38.61
N ILE A 886 12.79 -1.53 38.51
CA ILE A 886 11.88 -0.47 39.06
C ILE A 886 12.10 0.85 38.22
N ASN A 887 11.14 1.81 38.23
CA ASN A 887 11.28 3.25 37.80
C ASN A 887 11.45 3.58 36.28
N SER A 888 11.15 4.79 35.75
CA SER A 888 10.68 6.09 36.31
C SER A 888 9.97 7.03 35.28
N SER A 889 9.33 8.10 35.78
CA SER A 889 9.08 9.44 35.16
C SER A 889 8.12 9.58 33.94
N VAL A 890 6.96 10.28 34.00
CA VAL A 890 6.64 11.71 34.27
C VAL A 890 6.70 12.63 33.03
N LYS A 891 5.56 13.21 32.56
CA LYS A 891 5.17 14.66 32.64
C LYS A 891 3.95 15.07 31.76
N ALA A 892 3.13 16.01 32.28
CA ALA A 892 2.38 17.09 31.59
C ALA A 892 1.25 16.71 30.57
N LYS A 893 0.23 17.54 30.25
CA LYS A 893 -0.29 18.83 30.77
C LYS A 893 -1.77 18.97 30.32
N CYS A 894 -2.60 19.78 30.99
CA CYS A 894 -3.92 20.22 30.49
C CYS A 894 -3.90 21.71 30.10
N GLU A 895 -4.84 22.12 29.22
CA GLU A 895 -5.29 23.51 29.04
C GLU A 895 -6.74 23.50 28.48
N ASP A 896 -7.49 24.59 28.72
CA ASP A 896 -8.96 24.64 28.90
C ASP A 896 -9.82 24.99 27.66
N VAL A 897 -11.06 25.50 27.93
CA VAL A 897 -12.01 26.31 27.10
C VAL A 897 -13.21 25.46 26.58
N ILE A 898 -14.51 25.68 26.88
CA ILE A 898 -15.32 26.85 27.35
C ILE A 898 -16.44 26.41 28.33
N LEU A 899 -16.80 27.25 29.30
CA LEU A 899 -18.21 27.46 29.71
C LEU A 899 -18.41 28.92 30.19
N LYS A 900 -19.55 29.55 29.84
CA LYS A 900 -20.00 30.83 30.43
C LYS A 900 -21.45 30.72 30.93
N PRO A 901 -21.78 31.27 32.11
CA PRO A 901 -23.11 31.18 32.72
C PRO A 901 -23.99 32.42 32.45
N CYS A 902 -25.23 32.37 32.96
CA CYS A 902 -26.19 33.48 33.02
C CYS A 902 -26.47 33.93 34.49
N PRO A 903 -27.07 35.12 34.72
CA PRO A 903 -26.55 36.04 35.76
C PRO A 903 -27.56 36.49 36.84
N SER A 904 -27.10 37.33 37.79
CA SER A 904 -27.96 38.12 38.69
C SER A 904 -27.44 39.54 38.99
N THR A 905 -28.28 40.54 38.66
CA THR A 905 -28.53 41.82 39.40
C THR A 905 -27.40 42.79 39.79
N ALA A 906 -27.41 44.03 39.26
CA ALA A 906 -27.88 45.26 39.98
C ALA A 906 -27.25 46.62 39.53
N ASN A 907 -28.08 47.46 38.91
CA ASN A 907 -28.23 48.95 39.05
C ASN A 907 -27.17 50.03 38.69
N GLN A 908 -27.70 51.11 38.06
CA GLN A 908 -27.23 52.50 37.88
C GLN A 908 -25.94 52.76 37.05
N HIS A 909 -26.01 53.36 35.84
CA HIS A 909 -26.34 54.79 35.63
C HIS A 909 -26.67 55.18 34.15
N LYS A 910 -27.53 56.20 33.99
CA LYS A 910 -27.68 57.19 32.89
C LYS A 910 -28.04 56.73 31.43
N ARG A 911 -29.01 57.47 30.85
CA ARG A 911 -29.53 57.47 29.46
C ARG A 911 -28.54 58.21 28.49
N PRO A 912 -28.73 58.35 27.13
CA PRO A 912 -29.95 58.10 26.33
C PRO A 912 -29.84 57.61 24.84
N LYS A 913 -31.01 57.28 24.27
CA LYS A 913 -31.52 57.54 22.89
C LYS A 913 -31.00 56.81 21.61
N MET A 914 -32.01 56.24 20.92
CA MET A 914 -32.40 56.41 19.49
C MET A 914 -32.05 55.37 18.40
N LYS A 915 -33.15 54.85 17.82
CA LYS A 915 -33.44 54.58 16.38
C LYS A 915 -32.54 53.58 15.62
N SER A 916 -33.01 52.43 15.12
CA SER A 916 -34.17 52.06 14.25
C SER A 916 -33.84 52.00 12.76
N SER A 917 -34.42 51.01 12.06
CA SER A 917 -34.19 50.60 10.64
C SER A 917 -32.80 49.99 10.37
N GLY A 918 -32.65 48.88 9.64
CA GLY A 918 -33.61 48.01 8.95
C GLY A 918 -33.18 47.78 7.50
N PHE A 919 -33.27 46.55 6.95
CA PHE A 919 -33.08 46.31 5.51
C PHE A 919 -33.78 45.05 4.98
N GLN A 920 -34.26 45.12 3.74
CA GLN A 920 -34.92 44.05 2.97
C GLN A 920 -34.02 43.52 1.83
N ASN A 921 -34.29 42.28 1.42
CA ASN A 921 -34.27 41.72 0.04
C ASN A 921 -33.29 42.26 -1.03
N LYS A 922 -32.47 41.34 -1.60
CA LYS A 922 -32.45 40.88 -3.03
C LYS A 922 -31.20 40.01 -3.28
N VAL A 923 -31.27 38.79 -3.83
CA VAL A 923 -31.45 38.39 -5.25
C VAL A 923 -30.31 38.84 -6.18
N LYS A 924 -29.43 37.92 -6.64
CA LYS A 924 -29.32 37.42 -8.04
C LYS A 924 -28.18 36.41 -8.30
N ASN A 925 -28.31 35.67 -9.40
CA ASN A 925 -27.42 34.64 -9.98
C ASN A 925 -26.02 35.13 -10.39
N LEU A 926 -25.08 34.19 -10.62
CA LEU A 926 -24.32 34.06 -11.88
C LEU A 926 -23.61 32.68 -12.02
N ASN A 927 -23.28 32.29 -13.26
CA ASN A 927 -22.72 30.99 -13.67
C ASN A 927 -21.24 31.09 -14.10
N PHE A 928 -20.63 29.92 -14.35
CA PHE A 928 -19.44 29.64 -15.16
C PHE A 928 -18.06 30.15 -14.68
N PHE A 929 -17.15 29.21 -14.41
CA PHE A 929 -16.33 28.61 -15.48
C PHE A 929 -16.12 27.11 -15.21
#